data_AF-A0A350HEQ5-F1
#
_entry.id   AF-A0A350HEQ5-F1
#
_cell.length_a   1.000
_cell.length_b   1.000
_cell.length_c   1.000
_cell.angle_alpha   90.00
_cell.angle_beta   90.00
_cell.angle_gamma   90.00
#
_symmetry.space_group_name_H-M   'P 1'
#
loop_
_entity.id
_entity.type
_entity.pdbx_description
1 polymer ?
#
loop_
_entity_poly.entity_id
_entity_poly.type
_entity_poly.pdbx_seq_one_letter_code
_entity_poly.pdbx_strand_id
1 'polypeptide(L)'
;PKDYILKDYAHERVKERLDHHFIYENNKKSIAEAKLEIRMTISGNQVTKMAPNVKLPENFTREFDNMRSFNNAFGQIGSAILIIGYGIIILVSMFTGWQKKALNWSETTAISLIIAAFGGLDGINTLPLAWYSGYDTAQTPEGFFARTILLIIASMLTQFIQVFITLLAGEYLTRQTRPQLPQLWNWWHTKSAASQTTTHLIALGYVIFGLTVGYQAIFYIVAQKIPGVWIPTGPLVNPNIVSTYIPALSPFSISLNAGIWEELLFRAVPIGAALIIGKRYNCMWLALLLSVPLQAVIFGMAHASYPQQPFFIRTIELAIPFTFFGAIYLSYGLLPIITAHFLFDVNAFSSIIFNMDTPGIWIQQGLVIATLALPALIVLYAKITTGDWIGQALPSQFLNKQWKPTEQKKDNDTRKIITYVPTATYQLVIYCISSLLIATALGNLWTQFPTITKPLSINRTAAVEKAYEIATQQKLTPEKTWTISTIAALSEPETVLDYLIETLGKENATTFLQNPVIEVDGKNEDLSAYLPHYAWHTRYATFEGTQDDRAEELNIERGNATTDFDHRISENIVIPSISESEAIALARSHLSELSKSTKPFNIIKKQPTTTPKNRTDWQITFEMETDGAFAKLQPRVDISITGNQISGRQQYLHIPEKWIQTQKIKEQNSILIQISESILWTIVTLTILGFSLHHFVNSSINYKVLRNFSILLVLMYAAVYINNMNITFMQLYSAMDMTNQLISEVASWAISHFFKIAVICLLAHYVVTTQSHFKKAPSLLPSIINGAFLGCLLMGGRYLITQYSLPEADWQLGKLILVSGKIPWLGAVDISLQYLMITLFALAACLYTMTRKPSIYRYLFAIVMLTLVVKSVSFEHRVFITPEFLHLKVYGVIFLIICLCWNRIIRDDPLTIPALTATVLIIHLCMLNKNPVSPDYASVIGVSIAKIMIWATVILTLLHDNQKIQHNK
;
A
#
# COMPACT_ATOMS: atom_id res chain seq x y z
N PRO A 1 -15.93 41.67 -12.40
CA PRO A 1 -17.10 41.52 -13.31
C PRO A 1 -18.39 41.90 -12.57
N LYS A 2 -19.31 42.65 -13.20
CA LYS A 2 -20.51 43.22 -12.54
C LYS A 2 -21.49 42.19 -11.97
N ASP A 3 -21.39 40.94 -12.42
CA ASP A 3 -22.30 39.85 -12.05
C ASP A 3 -21.79 38.99 -10.87
N TYR A 4 -20.66 39.37 -10.28
CA TYR A 4 -20.08 38.67 -9.13
C TYR A 4 -20.29 39.49 -7.85
N ILE A 5 -20.89 38.86 -6.85
CA ILE A 5 -21.11 39.44 -5.52
C ILE A 5 -20.19 38.76 -4.51
N LEU A 6 -19.69 39.52 -3.54
CA LEU A 6 -18.93 38.94 -2.43
C LEU A 6 -19.85 38.04 -1.61
N LYS A 7 -19.51 36.75 -1.53
CA LYS A 7 -20.29 35.72 -0.82
C LYS A 7 -19.69 35.46 0.56
N ASP A 8 -18.41 35.15 0.61
CA ASP A 8 -17.67 34.92 1.85
C ASP A 8 -16.40 35.77 1.89
N TYR A 9 -16.08 36.28 3.09
CA TYR A 9 -14.84 36.97 3.40
C TYR A 9 -14.25 36.40 4.69
N ALA A 10 -13.00 35.99 4.64
CA ALA A 10 -12.26 35.56 5.80
C ALA A 10 -10.92 36.32 5.86
N HIS A 11 -10.39 36.45 7.07
CA HIS A 11 -9.02 36.88 7.25
C HIS A 11 -8.30 35.97 8.25
N GLU A 12 -7.00 35.82 8.04
CA GLU A 12 -6.11 35.02 8.86
C GLU A 12 -4.86 35.83 9.17
N ARG A 13 -4.48 35.88 10.46
CA ARG A 13 -3.22 36.48 10.88
C ARG A 13 -2.13 35.42 10.90
N VAL A 14 -1.19 35.51 9.96
CA VAL A 14 0.00 34.66 9.87
C VAL A 14 1.22 35.47 10.35
N LYS A 15 1.55 35.33 11.63
CA LYS A 15 2.58 36.16 12.31
C LYS A 15 2.27 37.65 12.17
N GLU A 16 3.10 38.38 11.41
CA GLU A 16 2.98 39.82 11.14
C GLU A 16 2.23 40.12 9.83
N ARG A 17 1.78 39.09 9.10
CA ARG A 17 1.05 39.21 7.84
C ARG A 17 -0.43 38.96 8.06
N LEU A 18 -1.28 39.82 7.51
CA LEU A 18 -2.73 39.60 7.45
C LEU A 18 -3.08 39.13 6.05
N ASP A 19 -3.64 37.93 5.94
CA ASP A 19 -4.11 37.37 4.68
C ASP A 19 -5.62 37.49 4.60
N HIS A 20 -6.11 37.85 3.42
CA HIS A 20 -7.53 38.05 3.13
C HIS A 20 -7.97 37.06 2.07
N HIS A 21 -9.09 36.38 2.33
CA HIS A 21 -9.70 35.41 1.44
C HIS A 21 -11.09 35.89 1.04
N PHE A 22 -11.34 35.96 -0.26
CA PHE A 22 -12.62 36.37 -0.82
C PHE A 22 -13.16 35.27 -1.72
N ILE A 23 -14.45 34.97 -1.54
CA ILE A 23 -15.21 34.14 -2.47
C ILE A 23 -16.27 35.04 -3.10
N TYR A 24 -16.16 35.24 -4.40
CA TYR A 24 -17.18 35.96 -5.16
C TYR A 24 -18.06 34.96 -5.90
N GLU A 25 -19.37 35.00 -5.71
CA GLU A 25 -20.34 34.13 -6.41
C GLU A 25 -20.98 34.89 -7.58
N ASN A 26 -21.17 34.22 -8.72
CA ASN A 26 -21.94 34.77 -9.82
C ASN A 26 -23.45 34.67 -9.51
N ASN A 27 -24.13 35.82 -9.43
CA ASN A 27 -25.55 35.86 -9.08
C ASN A 27 -26.50 35.66 -10.27
N LYS A 28 -25.99 35.66 -11.51
CA LYS A 28 -26.80 35.51 -12.73
C LYS A 28 -26.64 34.17 -13.43
N LYS A 29 -25.53 33.46 -13.17
CA LYS A 29 -25.16 32.24 -13.90
C LYS A 29 -24.78 31.12 -12.93
N SER A 30 -25.34 29.95 -13.17
CA SER A 30 -24.96 28.67 -12.56
C SER A 30 -24.87 27.60 -13.65
N ILE A 31 -24.20 26.49 -13.36
CA ILE A 31 -24.22 25.29 -14.20
C ILE A 31 -25.12 24.28 -13.48
N ALA A 32 -26.38 24.17 -13.91
CA ALA A 32 -27.42 23.51 -13.13
C ALA A 32 -27.43 24.05 -11.68
N GLU A 33 -27.25 23.18 -10.69
CA GLU A 33 -27.18 23.54 -9.27
C GLU A 33 -25.81 24.05 -8.82
N ALA A 34 -24.76 23.87 -9.63
CA ALA A 34 -23.41 24.25 -9.28
C ALA A 34 -23.17 25.76 -9.43
N LYS A 35 -22.65 26.39 -8.38
CA LYS A 35 -22.42 27.83 -8.33
C LYS A 35 -21.07 28.19 -8.95
N LEU A 36 -21.05 29.27 -9.74
CA LEU A 36 -19.83 29.80 -10.31
C LEU A 36 -19.19 30.77 -9.33
N GLU A 37 -17.96 30.50 -8.94
CA GLU A 37 -17.21 31.28 -7.95
C GLU A 37 -15.91 31.82 -8.55
N ILE A 38 -15.41 32.92 -7.99
CA ILE A 38 -14.02 33.35 -8.11
C ILE A 38 -13.43 33.36 -6.71
N ARG A 39 -12.39 32.55 -6.50
CA ARG A 39 -11.62 32.54 -5.25
C ARG A 39 -10.42 33.46 -5.40
N MET A 40 -10.34 34.46 -4.53
CA MET A 40 -9.25 35.42 -4.49
C MET A 40 -8.57 35.37 -3.12
N THR A 41 -7.23 35.33 -3.13
CA THR A 41 -6.42 35.46 -1.92
C THR A 41 -5.51 36.66 -2.07
N ILE A 42 -5.49 37.52 -1.05
CA ILE A 42 -4.53 38.61 -0.90
C ILE A 42 -3.67 38.27 0.31
N SER A 43 -2.40 37.96 0.10
CA SER A 43 -1.45 37.69 1.18
C SER A 43 -0.70 38.97 1.53
N GLY A 44 -0.97 39.53 2.72
CA GLY A 44 -0.53 40.87 3.09
C GLY A 44 -1.09 41.92 2.11
N ASN A 45 -0.22 42.45 1.25
CA ASN A 45 -0.56 43.44 0.23
C ASN A 45 -0.50 42.91 -1.21
N GLN A 46 -0.34 41.60 -1.41
CA GLN A 46 -0.19 41.00 -2.74
C GLN A 46 -1.34 40.06 -3.09
N VAL A 47 -1.90 40.18 -4.29
CA VAL A 47 -2.85 39.18 -4.81
C VAL A 47 -2.05 37.93 -5.19
N THR A 48 -2.26 36.84 -4.45
CA THR A 48 -1.52 35.58 -4.61
C THR A 48 -2.35 34.49 -5.28
N LYS A 49 -3.68 34.63 -5.30
CA LYS A 49 -4.58 33.70 -6.00
C LYS A 49 -5.75 34.45 -6.62
N MET A 50 -6.09 34.10 -7.86
CA MET A 50 -7.35 34.47 -8.50
C MET A 50 -7.74 33.34 -9.44
N ALA A 51 -8.65 32.48 -9.01
CA ALA A 51 -9.03 31.27 -9.76
C ALA A 51 -10.56 31.16 -9.88
N PRO A 52 -11.10 30.90 -11.09
CA PRO A 52 -12.48 30.49 -11.23
C PRO A 52 -12.69 29.13 -10.56
N ASN A 53 -13.85 28.92 -9.98
CA ASN A 53 -14.24 27.68 -9.32
C ASN A 53 -15.70 27.35 -9.65
N VAL A 54 -16.02 26.07 -9.68
CA VAL A 54 -17.41 25.58 -9.77
C VAL A 54 -17.69 24.83 -8.48
N LYS A 55 -18.47 25.43 -7.57
CA LYS A 55 -18.85 24.79 -6.30
C LYS A 55 -19.94 23.77 -6.58
N LEU A 56 -19.57 22.50 -6.50
CA LEU A 56 -20.50 21.38 -6.57
C LEU A 56 -21.30 21.27 -5.27
N PRO A 57 -22.62 21.02 -5.33
CA PRO A 57 -23.40 20.69 -4.15
C PRO A 57 -22.85 19.45 -3.44
N GLU A 58 -22.90 19.43 -2.10
CA GLU A 58 -22.43 18.30 -1.30
C GLU A 58 -23.18 17.02 -1.67
N ASN A 59 -24.51 17.10 -1.85
CA ASN A 59 -25.34 15.96 -2.23
C ASN A 59 -24.93 15.36 -3.58
N PHE A 60 -24.56 16.17 -4.58
CA PHE A 60 -24.07 15.65 -5.85
C PHE A 60 -22.79 14.81 -5.66
N THR A 61 -21.85 15.31 -4.86
CA THR A 61 -20.59 14.60 -4.59
C THR A 61 -20.86 13.28 -3.89
N ARG A 62 -21.74 13.29 -2.89
CA ARG A 62 -22.15 12.09 -2.14
C ARG A 62 -22.90 11.08 -3.00
N GLU A 63 -23.80 11.52 -3.87
CA GLU A 63 -24.49 10.66 -4.83
C GLU A 63 -23.53 10.06 -5.85
N PHE A 64 -22.60 10.87 -6.35
CA PHE A 64 -21.56 10.40 -7.24
C PHE A 64 -20.67 9.36 -6.57
N ASP A 65 -20.24 9.58 -5.32
CA ASP A 65 -19.46 8.61 -4.54
C ASP A 65 -20.26 7.33 -4.26
N ASN A 66 -21.55 7.46 -3.89
CA ASN A 66 -22.44 6.32 -3.70
C ASN A 66 -22.56 5.47 -4.97
N MET A 67 -22.80 6.13 -6.10
CA MET A 67 -22.84 5.49 -7.42
C MET A 67 -21.52 4.77 -7.72
N ARG A 68 -20.38 5.44 -7.50
CA ARG A 68 -19.03 4.88 -7.69
C ARG A 68 -18.77 3.69 -6.78
N SER A 69 -19.37 3.62 -5.60
CA SER A 69 -19.19 2.48 -4.69
C SER A 69 -19.64 1.17 -5.31
N PHE A 70 -20.71 1.15 -6.13
CA PHE A 70 -21.16 -0.03 -6.87
C PHE A 70 -20.15 -0.43 -7.95
N ASN A 71 -19.68 0.55 -8.73
CA ASN A 71 -18.63 0.35 -9.74
C ASN A 71 -17.36 -0.24 -9.10
N ASN A 72 -16.92 0.33 -7.99
CA ASN A 72 -15.73 -0.09 -7.26
C ASN A 72 -15.90 -1.48 -6.64
N ALA A 73 -17.03 -1.77 -5.99
CA ALA A 73 -17.29 -3.09 -5.41
C ALA A 73 -17.31 -4.18 -6.48
N PHE A 74 -18.02 -3.96 -7.59
CA PHE A 74 -18.06 -4.89 -8.71
C PHE A 74 -16.68 -5.07 -9.35
N GLY A 75 -15.94 -3.97 -9.50
CA GLY A 75 -14.54 -3.95 -9.92
C GLY A 75 -13.64 -4.81 -9.05
N GLN A 76 -13.71 -4.63 -7.73
CA GLN A 76 -12.89 -5.34 -6.77
C GLN A 76 -13.23 -6.83 -6.67
N ILE A 77 -14.51 -7.21 -6.84
CA ILE A 77 -14.88 -8.63 -7.00
C ILE A 77 -14.19 -9.21 -8.24
N GLY A 78 -14.25 -8.50 -9.37
CA GLY A 78 -13.57 -8.89 -10.61
C GLY A 78 -12.07 -9.09 -10.41
N SER A 79 -11.42 -8.13 -9.77
CA SER A 79 -9.99 -8.18 -9.42
C SER A 79 -9.66 -9.34 -8.45
N ALA A 80 -10.51 -9.64 -7.47
CA ALA A 80 -10.29 -10.76 -6.56
C ALA A 80 -10.41 -12.12 -7.27
N ILE A 81 -11.43 -12.29 -8.12
CA ILE A 81 -11.58 -13.49 -8.95
C ILE A 81 -10.38 -13.64 -9.89
N LEU A 82 -9.95 -12.55 -10.52
CA LEU A 82 -8.78 -12.52 -11.39
C LEU A 82 -7.51 -12.92 -10.64
N ILE A 83 -7.15 -12.20 -9.58
CA ILE A 83 -5.87 -12.38 -8.90
C ILE A 83 -5.79 -13.74 -8.20
N ILE A 84 -6.85 -14.15 -7.48
CA ILE A 84 -6.86 -15.43 -6.77
C ILE A 84 -7.04 -16.57 -7.76
N GLY A 85 -8.05 -16.50 -8.62
CA GLY A 85 -8.38 -17.55 -9.58
C GLY A 85 -7.26 -17.77 -10.60
N TYR A 86 -6.83 -16.71 -11.31
CA TYR A 86 -5.78 -16.85 -12.32
C TYR A 86 -4.41 -16.97 -11.67
N GLY A 87 -4.19 -16.37 -10.50
CA GLY A 87 -2.97 -16.59 -9.71
C GLY A 87 -2.74 -18.07 -9.39
N ILE A 88 -3.79 -18.80 -8.97
CA ILE A 88 -3.70 -20.26 -8.77
C ILE A 88 -3.33 -20.97 -10.08
N ILE A 89 -3.96 -20.61 -11.21
CA ILE A 89 -3.66 -21.20 -12.52
C ILE A 89 -2.20 -20.95 -12.91
N ILE A 90 -1.72 -19.71 -12.75
CA ILE A 90 -0.33 -19.31 -13.03
C ILE A 90 0.64 -20.12 -12.18
N LEU A 91 0.41 -20.20 -10.86
CA LEU A 91 1.25 -20.95 -9.93
C LEU A 91 1.32 -22.44 -10.29
N VAL A 92 0.18 -23.07 -10.56
CA VAL A 92 0.12 -24.49 -10.97
C VAL A 92 0.80 -24.72 -12.32
N SER A 93 0.63 -23.79 -13.26
CA SER A 93 1.23 -23.87 -14.60
C SER A 93 2.75 -23.73 -14.54
N MET A 94 3.25 -22.75 -13.79
CA MET A 94 4.69 -22.60 -13.52
C MET A 94 5.24 -23.84 -12.81
N PHE A 95 4.57 -24.33 -11.77
CA PHE A 95 4.99 -25.53 -11.04
C PHE A 95 5.11 -26.74 -11.97
N THR A 96 4.06 -27.06 -12.73
CA THR A 96 4.05 -28.22 -13.63
C THR A 96 5.01 -28.06 -14.81
N GLY A 97 5.11 -26.86 -15.37
CA GLY A 97 6.05 -26.54 -16.44
C GLY A 97 7.49 -26.68 -15.95
N TRP A 98 7.79 -26.24 -14.74
CA TRP A 98 9.13 -26.36 -14.16
C TRP A 98 9.51 -27.83 -13.95
N GLN A 99 8.61 -28.65 -13.37
CA GLN A 99 8.85 -30.09 -13.21
C GLN A 99 9.17 -30.80 -14.53
N LYS A 100 8.47 -30.40 -15.60
CA LYS A 100 8.68 -30.93 -16.96
C LYS A 100 9.86 -30.30 -17.70
N LYS A 101 10.58 -29.36 -17.09
CA LYS A 101 11.62 -28.53 -17.73
C LYS A 101 11.11 -27.85 -19.00
N ALA A 102 9.84 -27.47 -19.01
CA ALA A 102 9.12 -26.96 -20.16
C ALA A 102 8.81 -25.46 -20.04
N LEU A 103 9.56 -24.72 -19.21
CA LEU A 103 9.44 -23.27 -19.05
C LEU A 103 10.53 -22.56 -19.86
N ASN A 104 10.15 -21.47 -20.51
CA ASN A 104 11.08 -20.64 -21.28
C ASN A 104 11.55 -19.43 -20.45
N TRP A 105 12.70 -19.55 -19.79
CA TRP A 105 13.19 -18.53 -18.87
C TRP A 105 13.82 -17.32 -19.57
N SER A 106 14.64 -17.55 -20.60
CA SER A 106 15.46 -16.51 -21.25
C SER A 106 14.61 -15.51 -22.01
N GLU A 107 13.76 -15.98 -22.93
CA GLU A 107 12.92 -15.12 -23.77
C GLU A 107 11.85 -14.41 -22.93
N THR A 108 11.31 -15.09 -21.91
CA THR A 108 10.39 -14.46 -20.96
C THR A 108 11.08 -13.32 -20.20
N THR A 109 12.32 -13.52 -19.74
CA THR A 109 13.09 -12.46 -19.06
C THR A 109 13.31 -11.27 -20.00
N ALA A 110 13.73 -11.53 -21.24
CA ALA A 110 14.00 -10.48 -22.21
C ALA A 110 12.76 -9.63 -22.53
N ILE A 111 11.62 -10.27 -22.84
CA ILE A 111 10.37 -9.55 -23.15
C ILE A 111 9.88 -8.75 -21.93
N SER A 112 9.90 -9.36 -20.74
CA SER A 112 9.46 -8.69 -19.51
C SER A 112 10.34 -7.49 -19.18
N LEU A 113 11.65 -7.60 -19.41
CA LEU A 113 12.60 -6.50 -19.22
C LEU A 113 12.38 -5.37 -20.23
N ILE A 114 12.11 -5.69 -21.50
CA ILE A 114 11.81 -4.70 -22.53
C ILE A 114 10.54 -3.92 -22.17
N ILE A 115 9.46 -4.61 -21.77
CA ILE A 115 8.20 -3.97 -21.36
C ILE A 115 8.41 -3.08 -20.14
N ALA A 116 9.12 -3.59 -19.12
CA ALA A 116 9.48 -2.80 -17.94
C ALA A 116 10.37 -1.59 -18.29
N ALA A 117 11.30 -1.73 -19.23
CA ALA A 117 12.15 -0.63 -19.69
C ALA A 117 11.32 0.46 -20.37
N PHE A 118 10.35 0.12 -21.22
CA PHE A 118 9.44 1.10 -21.81
C PHE A 118 8.53 1.75 -20.75
N GLY A 119 8.08 1.01 -19.73
CA GLY A 119 7.37 1.60 -18.58
C GLY A 119 8.25 2.60 -17.82
N GLY A 120 9.54 2.28 -17.63
CA GLY A 120 10.51 3.18 -17.03
C GLY A 120 10.77 4.44 -17.86
N LEU A 121 10.93 4.28 -19.18
CA LEU A 121 11.08 5.39 -20.12
C LEU A 121 9.83 6.28 -20.11
N ASP A 122 8.64 5.72 -19.98
CA ASP A 122 7.40 6.49 -19.84
C ASP A 122 7.30 7.21 -18.48
N GLY A 123 7.80 6.59 -17.41
CA GLY A 123 7.99 7.26 -16.12
C GLY A 123 8.90 8.49 -16.23
N ILE A 124 9.98 8.39 -17.01
CA ILE A 124 10.85 9.54 -17.32
C ILE A 124 10.11 10.56 -18.20
N ASN A 125 9.33 10.08 -19.17
CA ASN A 125 8.55 10.89 -20.10
C ASN A 125 7.55 11.81 -19.38
N THR A 126 6.99 11.33 -18.27
CA THR A 126 5.99 12.02 -17.45
C THR A 126 6.57 12.90 -16.35
N LEU A 127 7.91 13.05 -16.26
CA LEU A 127 8.56 13.93 -15.28
C LEU A 127 8.07 15.39 -15.29
N PRO A 128 7.76 16.04 -16.44
CA PRO A 128 7.23 17.40 -16.41
C PRO A 128 5.90 17.51 -15.66
N LEU A 129 5.05 16.48 -15.77
CA LEU A 129 3.79 16.38 -15.01
C LEU A 129 4.09 16.20 -13.53
N ALA A 130 4.98 15.26 -13.19
CA ALA A 130 5.39 15.03 -11.80
C ALA A 130 5.95 16.31 -11.16
N TRP A 131 6.76 17.08 -11.89
CA TRP A 131 7.27 18.37 -11.45
C TRP A 131 6.15 19.38 -11.22
N TYR A 132 5.24 19.55 -12.18
CA TYR A 132 4.17 20.53 -12.08
C TYR A 132 3.16 20.22 -10.95
N SER A 133 2.75 18.97 -10.79
CA SER A 133 1.70 18.59 -9.83
C SER A 133 2.23 18.09 -8.48
N GLY A 134 3.49 17.66 -8.42
CA GLY A 134 4.03 16.90 -7.28
C GLY A 134 5.26 17.50 -6.60
N TYR A 135 5.90 18.53 -7.19
CA TYR A 135 7.05 19.17 -6.54
C TYR A 135 6.60 20.18 -5.48
N ASP A 136 6.83 19.84 -4.22
CA ASP A 136 6.68 20.77 -3.09
C ASP A 136 7.92 21.65 -2.99
N THR A 137 7.75 22.97 -3.13
CA THR A 137 8.87 23.93 -3.08
C THR A 137 9.56 24.01 -1.71
N ALA A 138 9.00 23.39 -0.67
CA ALA A 138 9.69 23.18 0.60
C ALA A 138 10.76 22.08 0.52
N GLN A 139 10.80 21.29 -0.55
CA GLN A 139 11.77 20.21 -0.77
C GLN A 139 12.89 20.63 -1.73
N THR A 140 14.04 19.95 -1.66
CA THR A 140 15.12 20.16 -2.63
C THR A 140 14.74 19.55 -3.99
N PRO A 141 15.05 20.23 -5.12
CA PRO A 141 14.87 19.66 -6.46
C PRO A 141 15.59 18.31 -6.63
N GLU A 142 16.82 18.20 -6.13
CA GLU A 142 17.66 17.01 -6.27
C GLU A 142 17.04 15.82 -5.56
N GLY A 143 16.57 16.00 -4.32
CA GLY A 143 15.87 14.96 -3.57
C GLY A 143 14.54 14.58 -4.22
N PHE A 144 13.84 15.53 -4.86
CA PHE A 144 12.57 15.28 -5.54
C PHE A 144 12.79 14.39 -6.77
N PHE A 145 13.80 14.73 -7.59
CA PHE A 145 14.18 13.90 -8.74
C PHE A 145 14.70 12.54 -8.30
N ALA A 146 15.56 12.46 -7.28
CA ALA A 146 16.05 11.18 -6.75
C ALA A 146 14.89 10.27 -6.31
N ARG A 147 13.92 10.83 -5.57
CA ARG A 147 12.71 10.11 -5.14
C ARG A 147 11.91 9.62 -6.34
N THR A 148 11.69 10.48 -7.32
CA THR A 148 10.91 10.15 -8.51
C THR A 148 11.58 9.05 -9.33
N ILE A 149 12.90 9.11 -9.54
CA ILE A 149 13.66 8.06 -10.23
C ILE A 149 13.61 6.73 -9.46
N LEU A 150 13.73 6.74 -8.14
CA LEU A 150 13.61 5.51 -7.33
C LEU A 150 12.19 4.91 -7.44
N LEU A 151 11.13 5.73 -7.46
CA LEU A 151 9.76 5.26 -7.68
C LEU A 151 9.59 4.66 -9.09
N ILE A 152 10.21 5.25 -10.11
CA ILE A 152 10.24 4.69 -11.47
C ILE A 152 10.93 3.33 -11.46
N ILE A 153 12.10 3.18 -10.82
CA ILE A 153 12.81 1.89 -10.71
C ILE A 153 11.96 0.85 -9.97
N ALA A 154 11.29 1.24 -8.88
CA ALA A 154 10.38 0.35 -8.15
C ALA A 154 9.21 -0.10 -9.04
N SER A 155 8.61 0.82 -9.79
CA SER A 155 7.54 0.51 -10.76
C SER A 155 8.00 -0.44 -11.86
N MET A 156 9.20 -0.22 -12.43
CA MET A 156 9.81 -1.11 -13.42
C MET A 156 10.00 -2.52 -12.86
N LEU A 157 10.45 -2.66 -11.62
CA LEU A 157 10.63 -3.96 -10.96
C LEU A 157 9.28 -4.67 -10.78
N THR A 158 8.24 -3.96 -10.33
CA THR A 158 6.89 -4.53 -10.20
C THR A 158 6.34 -4.97 -11.55
N GLN A 159 6.45 -4.13 -12.59
CA GLN A 159 5.99 -4.45 -13.93
C GLN A 159 6.74 -5.64 -14.52
N PHE A 160 8.06 -5.72 -14.33
CA PHE A 160 8.86 -6.88 -14.73
C PHE A 160 8.33 -8.17 -14.10
N ILE A 161 8.10 -8.19 -12.77
CA ILE A 161 7.60 -9.39 -12.07
C ILE A 161 6.23 -9.80 -12.61
N GLN A 162 5.31 -8.83 -12.73
CA GLN A 162 3.94 -9.04 -13.20
C GLN A 162 3.90 -9.65 -14.61
N VAL A 163 4.65 -9.07 -15.55
CA VAL A 163 4.73 -9.58 -16.91
C VAL A 163 5.45 -10.92 -16.95
N PHE A 164 6.55 -11.07 -16.20
CA PHE A 164 7.37 -12.28 -16.19
C PHE A 164 6.60 -13.52 -15.74
N ILE A 165 5.90 -13.47 -14.59
CA ILE A 165 5.15 -14.63 -14.09
C ILE A 165 3.99 -15.00 -15.02
N THR A 166 3.32 -14.00 -15.57
CA THR A 166 2.17 -14.18 -16.47
C THR A 166 2.60 -14.78 -17.79
N LEU A 167 3.66 -14.22 -18.40
CA LEU A 167 4.22 -14.70 -19.66
C LEU A 167 4.77 -16.11 -19.50
N LEU A 168 5.53 -16.39 -18.42
CA LEU A 168 6.09 -17.73 -18.18
C LEU A 168 5.01 -18.82 -18.12
N ALA A 169 3.89 -18.53 -17.45
CA ALA A 169 2.76 -19.45 -17.33
C ALA A 169 1.92 -19.55 -18.62
N GLY A 170 1.50 -18.41 -19.17
CA GLY A 170 0.64 -18.35 -20.35
C GLY A 170 1.32 -18.95 -21.58
N GLU A 171 2.61 -18.72 -21.74
CA GLU A 171 3.42 -19.29 -22.80
C GLU A 171 3.52 -20.81 -22.69
N TYR A 172 3.83 -21.35 -21.50
CA TYR A 172 3.83 -22.78 -21.24
C TYR A 172 2.46 -23.42 -21.57
N LEU A 173 1.36 -22.83 -21.10
CA LEU A 173 0.01 -23.31 -21.37
C LEU A 173 -0.31 -23.29 -22.87
N THR A 174 0.09 -22.22 -23.56
CA THR A 174 -0.08 -22.10 -25.01
C THR A 174 0.67 -23.20 -25.73
N ARG A 175 1.93 -23.49 -25.41
CA ARG A 175 2.68 -24.60 -26.06
C ARG A 175 2.02 -25.95 -25.84
N GLN A 176 1.56 -26.23 -24.63
CA GLN A 176 0.97 -27.53 -24.29
C GLN A 176 -0.35 -27.77 -25.03
N THR A 177 -1.13 -26.72 -25.24
CA THR A 177 -2.47 -26.82 -25.84
C THR A 177 -2.47 -26.53 -27.34
N ARG A 178 -1.48 -25.77 -27.83
CA ARG A 178 -1.37 -25.28 -29.21
C ARG A 178 0.01 -25.56 -29.83
N PRO A 179 0.38 -26.85 -29.99
CA PRO A 179 1.69 -27.25 -30.53
C PRO A 179 1.91 -26.83 -32.00
N GLN A 180 0.84 -26.62 -32.77
CA GLN A 180 0.92 -26.26 -34.19
C GLN A 180 0.98 -24.73 -34.43
N LEU A 181 0.86 -23.92 -33.39
CA LEU A 181 0.93 -22.46 -33.54
C LEU A 181 2.38 -21.96 -33.48
N PRO A 182 2.68 -20.77 -34.03
CA PRO A 182 4.00 -20.17 -33.96
C PRO A 182 4.44 -19.89 -32.52
N GLN A 183 5.75 -19.98 -32.27
CA GLN A 183 6.37 -19.55 -31.02
C GLN A 183 6.32 -18.03 -30.89
N LEU A 184 5.85 -17.54 -29.75
CA LEU A 184 5.56 -16.12 -29.51
C LEU A 184 6.80 -15.21 -29.56
N TRP A 185 8.02 -15.70 -29.35
CA TRP A 185 9.24 -14.89 -29.45
C TRP A 185 9.93 -14.99 -30.81
N ASN A 186 9.48 -15.89 -31.69
CA ASN A 186 10.13 -16.11 -32.97
C ASN A 186 9.40 -15.42 -34.13
N TRP A 187 8.25 -14.79 -33.92
CA TRP A 187 7.51 -14.13 -34.99
C TRP A 187 8.28 -12.96 -35.62
N TRP A 188 9.12 -12.25 -34.86
CA TRP A 188 9.97 -11.16 -35.37
C TRP A 188 11.24 -11.66 -36.08
N HIS A 189 11.59 -12.95 -35.94
CA HIS A 189 12.74 -13.50 -36.64
C HIS A 189 12.51 -13.40 -38.15
N THR A 190 13.49 -12.94 -38.92
CA THR A 190 13.31 -12.55 -40.34
C THR A 190 12.61 -13.62 -41.18
N LYS A 191 13.02 -14.89 -41.06
CA LYS A 191 12.38 -16.03 -41.76
C LYS A 191 10.94 -16.33 -41.31
N SER A 192 10.60 -16.06 -40.06
CA SER A 192 9.27 -16.26 -39.50
C SER A 192 8.35 -15.10 -39.85
N ALA A 193 8.83 -13.86 -39.72
CA ALA A 193 8.13 -12.63 -40.08
C ALA A 193 7.77 -12.58 -41.57
N ALA A 194 8.68 -12.99 -42.46
CA ALA A 194 8.44 -13.03 -43.90
C ALA A 194 7.43 -14.12 -44.34
N SER A 195 7.15 -15.10 -43.48
CA SER A 195 6.28 -16.24 -43.82
C SER A 195 4.84 -15.80 -44.11
N GLN A 196 4.16 -16.59 -44.94
CA GLN A 196 2.75 -16.35 -45.25
C GLN A 196 1.87 -16.42 -44.00
N THR A 197 2.17 -17.36 -43.09
CA THR A 197 1.43 -17.53 -41.83
C THR A 197 1.49 -16.27 -40.97
N THR A 198 2.69 -15.73 -40.72
CA THR A 198 2.84 -14.52 -39.90
C THR A 198 2.20 -13.31 -40.57
N THR A 199 2.35 -13.17 -41.89
CA THR A 199 1.70 -12.10 -42.67
C THR A 199 0.18 -12.13 -42.49
N HIS A 200 -0.46 -13.30 -42.61
CA HIS A 200 -1.90 -13.46 -42.40
C HIS A 200 -2.34 -13.18 -40.96
N LEU A 201 -1.54 -13.59 -39.96
CA LEU A 201 -1.86 -13.32 -38.55
C LEU A 201 -1.80 -11.82 -38.22
N ILE A 202 -0.80 -11.11 -38.72
CA ILE A 202 -0.70 -9.65 -38.55
C ILE A 202 -1.84 -8.95 -39.29
N ALA A 203 -2.14 -9.34 -40.54
CA ALA A 203 -3.27 -8.80 -41.30
C ALA A 203 -4.61 -9.03 -40.58
N LEU A 204 -4.81 -10.22 -40.01
CA LEU A 204 -5.98 -10.53 -39.18
C LEU A 204 -6.05 -9.61 -37.95
N GLY A 205 -4.92 -9.29 -37.31
CA GLY A 205 -4.85 -8.32 -36.23
C GLY A 205 -5.37 -6.93 -36.62
N TYR A 206 -5.00 -6.42 -37.80
CA TYR A 206 -5.54 -5.15 -38.32
C TYR A 206 -7.04 -5.21 -38.62
N VAL A 207 -7.54 -6.34 -39.15
CA VAL A 207 -8.98 -6.54 -39.37
C VAL A 207 -9.74 -6.52 -38.05
N ILE A 208 -9.26 -7.25 -37.04
CA ILE A 208 -9.86 -7.27 -35.71
C ILE A 208 -9.81 -5.87 -35.07
N PHE A 209 -8.70 -5.15 -35.20
CA PHE A 209 -8.60 -3.76 -34.76
C PHE A 209 -9.70 -2.88 -35.36
N GLY A 210 -9.89 -2.91 -36.68
CA GLY A 210 -10.94 -2.14 -37.35
C GLY A 210 -12.35 -2.51 -36.88
N LEU A 211 -12.62 -3.81 -36.71
CA LEU A 211 -13.90 -4.31 -36.18
C LEU A 211 -14.14 -3.86 -34.73
N THR A 212 -13.11 -3.89 -33.88
CA THR A 212 -13.22 -3.47 -32.47
C THR A 212 -13.45 -1.97 -32.35
N VAL A 213 -12.75 -1.15 -33.14
CA VAL A 213 -12.99 0.31 -33.19
C VAL A 213 -14.42 0.60 -33.67
N GLY A 214 -14.88 -0.08 -34.72
CA GLY A 214 -16.25 0.06 -35.23
C GLY A 214 -17.30 -0.35 -34.20
N TYR A 215 -17.10 -1.50 -33.53
CA TYR A 215 -17.93 -1.96 -32.42
C TYR A 215 -17.98 -0.91 -31.30
N GLN A 216 -16.84 -0.35 -30.91
CA GLN A 216 -16.75 0.63 -29.85
C GLN A 216 -17.58 1.89 -30.17
N ALA A 217 -17.47 2.39 -31.40
CA ALA A 217 -18.25 3.53 -31.86
C ALA A 217 -19.76 3.22 -31.85
N ILE A 218 -20.16 2.06 -32.38
CA ILE A 218 -21.57 1.62 -32.39
C ILE A 218 -22.10 1.47 -30.96
N PHE A 219 -21.32 0.87 -30.06
CA PHE A 219 -21.70 0.66 -28.67
C PHE A 219 -22.02 2.00 -28.01
N TYR A 220 -21.15 3.01 -28.11
CA TYR A 220 -21.41 4.33 -27.52
C TYR A 220 -22.62 5.04 -28.15
N ILE A 221 -22.80 4.96 -29.48
CA ILE A 221 -23.97 5.54 -30.17
C ILE A 221 -25.28 4.90 -29.69
N VAL A 222 -25.28 3.59 -29.45
CA VAL A 222 -26.45 2.85 -28.97
C VAL A 222 -26.66 3.11 -27.47
N ALA A 223 -25.61 3.00 -26.67
CA ALA A 223 -25.64 3.19 -25.22
C ALA A 223 -26.21 4.55 -24.83
N GLN A 224 -25.83 5.62 -25.53
CA GLN A 224 -26.36 6.98 -25.29
C GLN A 224 -27.87 7.11 -25.56
N LYS A 225 -28.49 6.17 -26.28
CA LYS A 225 -29.93 6.14 -26.56
C LYS A 225 -30.72 5.30 -25.57
N ILE A 226 -30.06 4.53 -24.71
CA ILE A 226 -30.73 3.66 -23.73
C ILE A 226 -31.03 4.48 -22.47
N PRO A 227 -32.30 4.57 -22.04
CA PRO A 227 -32.65 5.26 -20.81
C PRO A 227 -31.91 4.69 -19.60
N GLY A 228 -31.34 5.55 -18.76
CA GLY A 228 -30.59 5.17 -17.55
C GLY A 228 -29.13 4.79 -17.80
N VAL A 229 -28.69 4.69 -19.06
CA VAL A 229 -27.25 4.57 -19.36
C VAL A 229 -26.61 5.94 -19.36
N TRP A 230 -25.60 6.11 -18.52
CA TRP A 230 -24.84 7.35 -18.43
C TRP A 230 -23.34 7.05 -18.49
N ILE A 231 -22.65 7.73 -19.40
CA ILE A 231 -21.21 7.58 -19.59
C ILE A 231 -20.59 8.97 -19.68
N PRO A 232 -19.75 9.38 -18.70
CA PRO A 232 -19.13 10.69 -18.71
C PRO A 232 -18.05 10.79 -19.78
N THR A 233 -17.86 11.99 -20.32
CA THR A 233 -16.86 12.27 -21.36
C THR A 233 -15.46 12.51 -20.79
N GLY A 234 -15.34 12.92 -19.52
CA GLY A 234 -14.05 13.22 -18.87
C GLY A 234 -13.02 12.08 -18.93
N PRO A 235 -13.39 10.82 -18.68
CA PRO A 235 -12.48 9.68 -18.80
C PRO A 235 -12.07 9.32 -20.24
N LEU A 236 -12.71 9.89 -21.27
CA LEU A 236 -12.45 9.53 -22.67
C LEU A 236 -11.19 10.21 -23.23
N VAL A 237 -10.66 11.24 -22.57
CA VAL A 237 -9.52 12.02 -23.07
C VAL A 237 -8.60 12.39 -21.91
N ASN A 238 -7.30 12.12 -22.05
CA ASN A 238 -6.27 12.55 -21.11
C ASN A 238 -5.42 13.68 -21.69
N PRO A 239 -5.71 14.96 -21.37
CA PRO A 239 -4.93 16.08 -21.90
C PRO A 239 -3.49 16.12 -21.39
N ASN A 240 -3.17 15.43 -20.29
CA ASN A 240 -1.81 15.46 -19.73
C ASN A 240 -0.77 14.79 -20.63
N ILE A 241 -1.19 13.92 -21.56
CA ILE A 241 -0.28 13.22 -22.48
C ILE A 241 0.59 14.20 -23.27
N VAL A 242 0.07 15.37 -23.63
CA VAL A 242 0.83 16.36 -24.42
C VAL A 242 1.80 17.20 -23.62
N SER A 243 1.70 17.13 -22.29
CA SER A 243 2.62 17.79 -21.35
C SER A 243 3.77 16.86 -20.95
N THR A 244 4.03 15.81 -21.72
CA THR A 244 5.17 14.89 -21.55
C THR A 244 6.31 15.26 -22.50
N TYR A 245 7.52 14.73 -22.30
CA TYR A 245 8.65 15.02 -23.18
C TYR A 245 8.44 14.54 -24.64
N ILE A 246 7.84 13.35 -24.80
CA ILE A 246 7.53 12.69 -26.06
C ILE A 246 6.07 12.20 -25.97
N PRO A 247 5.08 13.02 -26.37
CA PRO A 247 3.66 12.65 -26.30
C PRO A 247 3.31 11.31 -26.94
N ALA A 248 3.99 10.90 -28.02
CA ALA A 248 3.74 9.60 -28.67
C ALA A 248 4.26 8.39 -27.87
N LEU A 249 5.18 8.56 -26.92
CA LEU A 249 5.80 7.46 -26.18
C LEU A 249 4.83 6.85 -25.15
N SER A 250 4.03 7.67 -24.45
CA SER A 250 3.10 7.16 -23.44
C SER A 250 2.02 6.24 -24.03
N PRO A 251 1.31 6.63 -25.12
CA PRO A 251 0.41 5.71 -25.82
C PRO A 251 1.10 4.42 -26.25
N PHE A 252 2.32 4.48 -26.77
CA PHE A 252 3.05 3.28 -27.17
C PHE A 252 3.35 2.34 -25.99
N SER A 253 3.93 2.88 -24.90
CA SER A 253 4.37 2.10 -23.75
C SER A 253 3.21 1.41 -23.03
N ILE A 254 2.12 2.16 -22.78
CA ILE A 254 0.91 1.64 -22.14
C ILE A 254 0.29 0.54 -23.00
N SER A 255 0.14 0.79 -24.31
CA SER A 255 -0.45 -0.17 -25.25
C SER A 255 0.40 -1.44 -25.42
N LEU A 256 1.73 -1.31 -25.40
CA LEU A 256 2.64 -2.45 -25.48
C LEU A 256 2.48 -3.35 -24.25
N ASN A 257 2.39 -2.75 -23.07
CA ASN A 257 2.16 -3.49 -21.83
C ASN A 257 0.78 -4.16 -21.84
N ALA A 258 -0.30 -3.41 -22.07
CA ALA A 258 -1.67 -3.92 -22.07
C ALA A 258 -1.86 -5.01 -23.13
N GLY A 259 -1.47 -4.73 -24.38
CA GLY A 259 -1.61 -5.63 -25.51
C GLY A 259 -0.86 -6.96 -25.34
N ILE A 260 0.26 -7.01 -24.63
CA ILE A 260 0.97 -8.27 -24.35
C ILE A 260 0.46 -8.92 -23.07
N TRP A 261 0.49 -8.19 -21.96
CA TRP A 261 0.23 -8.75 -20.64
C TRP A 261 -1.23 -9.19 -20.46
N GLU A 262 -2.19 -8.39 -20.90
CA GLU A 262 -3.61 -8.72 -20.72
C GLU A 262 -4.04 -9.87 -21.63
N GLU A 263 -3.52 -9.97 -22.85
CA GLU A 263 -3.80 -11.10 -23.73
C GLU A 263 -3.27 -12.41 -23.14
N LEU A 264 -2.08 -12.40 -22.55
CA LEU A 264 -1.55 -13.56 -21.83
C LEU A 264 -2.39 -13.90 -20.61
N LEU A 265 -2.72 -12.90 -19.80
CA LEU A 265 -3.45 -13.09 -18.55
C LEU A 265 -4.88 -13.58 -18.78
N PHE A 266 -5.60 -13.05 -19.78
CA PHE A 266 -7.01 -13.33 -19.99
C PHE A 266 -7.29 -14.38 -21.06
N ARG A 267 -6.38 -14.62 -22.02
CA ARG A 267 -6.58 -15.64 -23.06
C ARG A 267 -5.73 -16.85 -22.78
N ALA A 268 -4.41 -16.69 -22.75
CA ALA A 268 -3.50 -17.83 -22.63
C ALA A 268 -3.70 -18.62 -21.32
N VAL A 269 -3.80 -17.92 -20.19
CA VAL A 269 -3.90 -18.53 -18.86
C VAL A 269 -5.22 -19.29 -18.65
N PRO A 270 -6.40 -18.66 -18.65
CA PRO A 270 -7.65 -19.37 -18.34
C PRO A 270 -8.07 -20.34 -19.43
N ILE A 271 -7.94 -19.98 -20.72
CA ILE A 271 -8.36 -20.85 -21.83
C ILE A 271 -7.38 -22.01 -21.98
N GLY A 272 -6.07 -21.77 -21.83
CA GLY A 272 -5.06 -22.84 -21.83
C GLY A 272 -5.30 -23.87 -20.72
N ALA A 273 -5.60 -23.41 -19.50
CA ALA A 273 -5.97 -24.29 -18.41
C ALA A 273 -7.27 -25.06 -18.70
N ALA A 274 -8.30 -24.39 -19.23
CA ALA A 274 -9.57 -25.01 -19.59
C ALA A 274 -9.41 -26.10 -20.65
N LEU A 275 -8.55 -25.91 -21.65
CA LEU A 275 -8.25 -26.93 -22.67
C LEU A 275 -7.59 -28.18 -22.06
N ILE A 276 -6.67 -28.00 -21.11
CA ILE A 276 -6.02 -29.12 -20.41
C ILE A 276 -7.04 -29.89 -19.56
N ILE A 277 -7.86 -29.17 -18.79
CA ILE A 277 -8.89 -29.75 -17.91
C ILE A 277 -9.97 -30.46 -18.75
N GLY A 278 -10.47 -29.80 -19.79
CA GLY A 278 -11.47 -30.32 -20.71
C GLY A 278 -11.03 -31.60 -21.40
N LYS A 279 -9.74 -31.68 -21.81
CA LYS A 279 -9.16 -32.91 -22.35
C LYS A 279 -9.05 -34.01 -21.28
N ARG A 280 -8.65 -33.67 -20.05
CA ARG A 280 -8.46 -34.63 -18.96
C ARG A 280 -9.78 -35.29 -18.51
N TYR A 281 -10.86 -34.53 -18.46
CA TYR A 281 -12.17 -35.00 -17.98
C TYR A 281 -13.19 -35.23 -19.09
N ASN A 282 -12.76 -35.25 -20.36
CA ASN A 282 -13.60 -35.44 -21.53
C ASN A 282 -14.81 -34.48 -21.61
N CYS A 283 -14.62 -33.23 -21.18
CA CYS A 283 -15.64 -32.18 -21.12
C CYS A 283 -15.24 -30.92 -21.89
N MET A 284 -14.49 -31.09 -22.99
CA MET A 284 -13.91 -30.00 -23.78
C MET A 284 -14.91 -28.88 -24.13
N TRP A 285 -16.07 -29.25 -24.65
CA TRP A 285 -17.10 -28.28 -25.03
C TRP A 285 -17.62 -27.47 -23.85
N LEU A 286 -17.88 -28.13 -22.72
CA LEU A 286 -18.30 -27.45 -21.49
C LEU A 286 -17.20 -26.52 -20.96
N ALA A 287 -15.95 -26.98 -20.95
CA ALA A 287 -14.82 -26.19 -20.51
C ALA A 287 -14.64 -24.93 -21.37
N LEU A 288 -14.81 -25.03 -22.69
CA LEU A 288 -14.71 -23.89 -23.60
C LEU A 288 -15.92 -22.96 -23.52
N LEU A 289 -17.14 -23.52 -23.48
CA LEU A 289 -18.39 -22.77 -23.35
C LEU A 289 -18.40 -21.91 -22.08
N LEU A 290 -17.78 -22.38 -21.00
CA LEU A 290 -17.65 -21.62 -19.76
C LEU A 290 -16.45 -20.66 -19.78
N SER A 291 -15.25 -21.14 -20.14
CA SER A 291 -14.03 -20.34 -19.99
C SER A 291 -13.94 -19.14 -20.95
N VAL A 292 -14.41 -19.27 -22.20
CA VAL A 292 -14.29 -18.21 -23.21
C VAL A 292 -15.13 -16.98 -22.87
N PRO A 293 -16.41 -17.11 -22.47
CA PRO A 293 -17.19 -15.97 -21.98
C PRO A 293 -16.74 -15.50 -20.59
N LEU A 294 -16.44 -16.43 -19.67
CA LEU A 294 -16.08 -16.09 -18.29
C LEU A 294 -14.82 -15.22 -18.23
N GLN A 295 -13.80 -15.50 -19.03
CA GLN A 295 -12.60 -14.64 -19.04
C GLN A 295 -12.90 -13.23 -19.53
N ALA A 296 -13.81 -13.07 -20.49
CA ALA A 296 -14.20 -11.77 -21.02
C ALA A 296 -15.03 -10.98 -20.00
N VAL A 297 -15.90 -11.67 -19.26
CA VAL A 297 -16.65 -11.08 -18.15
C VAL A 297 -15.70 -10.65 -17.03
N ILE A 298 -14.75 -11.50 -16.62
CA ILE A 298 -13.75 -11.12 -15.58
C ILE A 298 -12.92 -9.93 -16.06
N PHE A 299 -12.51 -9.90 -17.33
CA PHE A 299 -11.84 -8.75 -17.95
C PHE A 299 -12.68 -7.48 -17.82
N GLY A 300 -13.95 -7.53 -18.22
CA GLY A 300 -14.86 -6.40 -18.12
C GLY A 300 -15.18 -6.01 -16.67
N MET A 301 -15.22 -6.96 -15.73
CA MET A 301 -15.43 -6.70 -14.31
C MET A 301 -14.22 -5.99 -13.70
N ALA A 302 -13.00 -6.43 -13.99
CA ALA A 302 -11.78 -5.76 -13.51
C ALA A 302 -11.67 -4.29 -13.95
N HIS A 303 -12.41 -3.90 -14.99
CA HIS A 303 -12.54 -2.53 -15.49
C HIS A 303 -13.86 -1.84 -15.10
N ALA A 304 -14.69 -2.41 -14.23
CA ALA A 304 -15.98 -1.84 -13.88
C ALA A 304 -15.91 -0.59 -12.98
N SER A 305 -14.72 -0.27 -12.45
CA SER A 305 -14.46 0.89 -11.60
C SER A 305 -14.54 2.24 -12.34
N TYR A 306 -14.81 2.27 -13.64
CA TYR A 306 -15.08 3.50 -14.38
C TYR A 306 -16.44 4.10 -13.98
N PRO A 307 -16.61 5.43 -14.03
CA PRO A 307 -17.81 6.10 -13.55
C PRO A 307 -18.97 5.99 -14.57
N GLN A 308 -19.35 4.77 -14.95
CA GLN A 308 -20.43 4.51 -15.91
C GLN A 308 -21.64 3.89 -15.21
N GLN A 309 -22.85 4.20 -15.70
CA GLN A 309 -24.11 3.64 -15.24
C GLN A 309 -24.88 2.91 -16.35
N PRO A 310 -25.58 1.81 -16.03
CA PRO A 310 -25.54 1.09 -14.75
C PRO A 310 -24.13 0.53 -14.47
N PHE A 311 -23.80 0.25 -13.21
CA PHE A 311 -22.41 -0.05 -12.79
C PHE A 311 -21.71 -1.19 -13.54
N PHE A 312 -22.47 -2.10 -14.17
CA PHE A 312 -21.98 -3.24 -14.94
C PHE A 312 -21.86 -2.97 -16.45
N ILE A 313 -22.24 -1.79 -16.95
CA ILE A 313 -22.28 -1.50 -18.39
C ILE A 313 -20.91 -1.64 -19.06
N ARG A 314 -19.84 -1.22 -18.37
CA ARG A 314 -18.45 -1.39 -18.81
C ARG A 314 -18.07 -2.86 -18.99
N THR A 315 -18.64 -3.74 -18.17
CA THR A 315 -18.41 -5.18 -18.29
C THR A 315 -19.08 -5.73 -19.54
N ILE A 316 -20.30 -5.29 -19.87
CA ILE A 316 -20.98 -5.69 -21.11
C ILE A 316 -20.22 -5.18 -22.33
N GLU A 317 -19.82 -3.90 -22.29
CA GLU A 317 -19.03 -3.23 -23.33
C GLU A 317 -17.81 -4.07 -23.72
N LEU A 318 -17.04 -4.51 -22.72
CA LEU A 318 -15.80 -5.26 -22.94
C LEU A 318 -16.03 -6.77 -23.13
N ALA A 319 -16.99 -7.40 -22.46
CA ALA A 319 -17.17 -8.85 -22.53
C ALA A 319 -17.47 -9.35 -23.96
N ILE A 320 -18.18 -8.56 -24.77
CA ILE A 320 -18.53 -8.94 -26.15
C ILE A 320 -17.28 -9.09 -27.04
N PRO A 321 -16.47 -8.04 -27.31
CA PRO A 321 -15.28 -8.16 -28.15
C PRO A 321 -14.27 -9.15 -27.55
N PHE A 322 -14.10 -9.19 -26.24
CA PHE A 322 -13.12 -10.06 -25.60
C PHE A 322 -13.53 -11.54 -25.61
N THR A 323 -14.82 -11.85 -25.74
CA THR A 323 -15.30 -13.21 -26.05
C THR A 323 -14.85 -13.64 -27.45
N PHE A 324 -14.96 -12.75 -28.45
CA PHE A 324 -14.45 -13.02 -29.79
C PHE A 324 -12.93 -13.18 -29.80
N PHE A 325 -12.19 -12.37 -29.03
CA PHE A 325 -10.73 -12.55 -28.90
C PHE A 325 -10.39 -13.93 -28.31
N GLY A 326 -11.15 -14.38 -27.31
CA GLY A 326 -11.01 -15.73 -26.75
C GLY A 326 -11.26 -16.83 -27.79
N ALA A 327 -12.26 -16.67 -28.65
CA ALA A 327 -12.52 -17.60 -29.76
C ALA A 327 -11.42 -17.57 -30.83
N ILE A 328 -10.92 -16.39 -31.20
CA ILE A 328 -9.83 -16.21 -32.17
C ILE A 328 -8.54 -16.84 -31.66
N TYR A 329 -8.23 -16.68 -30.36
CA TYR A 329 -7.09 -17.34 -29.71
C TYR A 329 -7.11 -18.86 -29.92
N LEU A 330 -8.28 -19.49 -29.90
CA LEU A 330 -8.40 -20.93 -30.13
C LEU A 330 -7.93 -21.34 -31.53
N SER A 331 -8.04 -20.50 -32.55
CA SER A 331 -7.70 -20.88 -33.93
C SER A 331 -6.35 -20.32 -34.38
N TYR A 332 -6.03 -19.10 -33.95
CA TYR A 332 -4.94 -18.29 -34.50
C TYR A 332 -3.87 -17.91 -33.46
N GLY A 333 -4.10 -18.18 -32.18
CA GLY A 333 -3.16 -17.89 -31.10
C GLY A 333 -3.09 -16.43 -30.69
N LEU A 334 -2.02 -16.06 -30.00
CA LEU A 334 -1.86 -14.76 -29.36
C LEU A 334 -1.48 -13.62 -30.31
N LEU A 335 -0.73 -13.89 -31.38
CA LEU A 335 -0.20 -12.83 -32.23
C LEU A 335 -1.26 -11.87 -32.83
N PRO A 336 -2.37 -12.35 -33.45
CA PRO A 336 -3.38 -11.44 -34.00
C PRO A 336 -4.10 -10.64 -32.92
N ILE A 337 -4.36 -11.22 -31.74
CA ILE A 337 -5.08 -10.56 -30.65
C ILE A 337 -4.20 -9.53 -29.93
N ILE A 338 -2.91 -9.83 -29.71
CA ILE A 338 -1.91 -8.86 -29.21
C ILE A 338 -1.80 -7.69 -30.18
N THR A 339 -1.71 -7.97 -31.48
CA THR A 339 -1.65 -6.94 -32.51
C THR A 339 -2.90 -6.06 -32.48
N ALA A 340 -4.09 -6.66 -32.45
CA ALA A 340 -5.35 -5.92 -32.45
C ALA A 340 -5.51 -5.04 -31.20
N HIS A 341 -5.21 -5.58 -30.03
CA HIS A 341 -5.31 -4.86 -28.76
C HIS A 341 -4.30 -3.70 -28.70
N PHE A 342 -3.04 -3.97 -29.03
CA PHE A 342 -2.01 -2.93 -29.12
C PHE A 342 -2.42 -1.78 -30.04
N LEU A 343 -2.93 -2.08 -31.24
CA LEU A 343 -3.37 -1.06 -32.20
C LEU A 343 -4.59 -0.28 -31.68
N PHE A 344 -5.55 -0.96 -31.06
CA PHE A 344 -6.72 -0.33 -30.46
C PHE A 344 -6.32 0.69 -29.39
N ASP A 345 -5.44 0.31 -28.49
CA ASP A 345 -4.98 1.16 -27.40
C ASP A 345 -4.14 2.34 -27.90
N VAL A 346 -3.22 2.12 -28.84
CA VAL A 346 -2.44 3.23 -29.44
C VAL A 346 -3.40 4.24 -30.06
N ASN A 347 -4.41 3.78 -30.80
CA ASN A 347 -5.43 4.65 -31.38
C ASN A 347 -6.24 5.39 -30.30
N ALA A 348 -6.71 4.70 -29.25
CA ALA A 348 -7.52 5.30 -28.20
C ALA A 348 -6.74 6.35 -27.39
N PHE A 349 -5.54 6.01 -26.92
CA PHE A 349 -4.72 6.87 -26.07
C PHE A 349 -4.08 8.04 -26.82
N SER A 350 -3.89 7.94 -28.13
CA SER A 350 -3.33 9.04 -28.95
C SER A 350 -4.37 10.00 -29.52
N SER A 351 -5.67 9.78 -29.29
CA SER A 351 -6.75 10.58 -29.88
C SER A 351 -6.57 12.10 -29.69
N ILE A 352 -6.10 12.54 -28.52
CA ILE A 352 -5.85 13.96 -28.26
C ILE A 352 -4.73 14.54 -29.12
N ILE A 353 -3.68 13.78 -29.45
CA ILE A 353 -2.54 14.22 -30.27
C ILE A 353 -3.01 14.61 -31.67
N PHE A 354 -4.03 13.94 -32.20
CA PHE A 354 -4.63 14.26 -33.50
C PHE A 354 -5.63 15.41 -33.45
N ASN A 355 -6.18 15.73 -32.27
CA ASN A 355 -7.12 16.84 -32.08
C ASN A 355 -6.44 18.18 -31.77
N MET A 356 -5.11 18.20 -31.63
CA MET A 356 -4.36 19.42 -31.34
C MET A 356 -3.84 20.12 -32.59
N ASP A 357 -3.91 21.45 -32.57
CA ASP A 357 -3.35 22.33 -33.59
C ASP A 357 -2.26 23.21 -32.95
N THR A 358 -1.05 22.64 -32.82
CA THR A 358 0.12 23.33 -32.25
C THR A 358 1.37 23.12 -33.11
N PRO A 359 2.30 24.08 -33.18
CA PRO A 359 3.52 23.93 -33.96
C PRO A 359 4.32 22.67 -33.57
N GLY A 360 4.70 21.87 -34.57
CA GLY A 360 5.51 20.67 -34.37
C GLY A 360 4.75 19.40 -33.97
N ILE A 361 3.43 19.46 -33.74
CA ILE A 361 2.62 18.29 -33.34
C ILE A 361 2.64 17.16 -34.39
N TRP A 362 2.84 17.50 -35.67
CA TRP A 362 2.92 16.55 -36.78
C TRP A 362 4.04 15.50 -36.61
N ILE A 363 5.11 15.81 -35.87
CA ILE A 363 6.16 14.84 -35.54
C ILE A 363 5.58 13.75 -34.63
N GLN A 364 4.82 14.14 -33.61
CA GLN A 364 4.18 13.20 -32.68
C GLN A 364 3.09 12.39 -33.38
N GLN A 365 2.29 13.03 -34.24
CA GLN A 365 1.30 12.34 -35.09
C GLN A 365 1.97 11.32 -36.01
N GLY A 366 3.09 11.69 -36.64
CA GLY A 366 3.89 10.80 -37.49
C GLY A 366 4.46 9.62 -36.71
N LEU A 367 4.95 9.83 -35.49
CA LEU A 367 5.41 8.75 -34.59
C LEU A 367 4.26 7.81 -34.23
N VAL A 368 3.08 8.33 -33.91
CA VAL A 368 1.89 7.50 -33.62
C VAL A 368 1.50 6.67 -34.85
N ILE A 369 1.50 7.26 -36.05
CA ILE A 369 1.22 6.52 -37.30
C ILE A 369 2.28 5.43 -37.53
N ALA A 370 3.56 5.74 -37.31
CA ALA A 370 4.64 4.75 -37.42
C ALA A 370 4.45 3.60 -36.41
N THR A 371 4.01 3.91 -35.19
CA THR A 371 3.66 2.91 -34.17
C THR A 371 2.49 2.03 -34.61
N LEU A 372 1.41 2.61 -35.16
CA LEU A 372 0.28 1.85 -35.72
C LEU A 372 0.71 0.99 -36.92
N ALA A 373 1.71 1.42 -37.68
CA ALA A 373 2.26 0.66 -38.80
C ALA A 373 3.30 -0.41 -38.36
N LEU A 374 3.82 -0.35 -37.12
CA LEU A 374 4.98 -1.12 -36.68
C LEU A 374 4.85 -2.63 -36.92
N PRO A 375 3.74 -3.32 -36.58
CA PRO A 375 3.60 -4.75 -36.88
C PRO A 375 3.72 -5.08 -38.37
N ALA A 376 3.12 -4.25 -39.24
CA ALA A 376 3.21 -4.41 -40.69
C ALA A 376 4.61 -4.07 -41.22
N LEU A 377 5.27 -3.05 -40.67
CA LEU A 377 6.64 -2.67 -41.04
C LEU A 377 7.65 -3.78 -40.72
N ILE A 378 7.47 -4.52 -39.62
CA ILE A 378 8.31 -5.69 -39.29
C ILE A 378 8.18 -6.78 -40.36
N VAL A 379 6.95 -7.08 -40.80
CA VAL A 379 6.70 -8.06 -41.88
C VAL A 379 7.29 -7.57 -43.19
N LEU A 380 7.09 -6.30 -43.54
CA LEU A 380 7.62 -5.71 -44.77
C LEU A 380 9.15 -5.75 -44.80
N TYR A 381 9.79 -5.33 -43.70
CA TYR A 381 11.25 -5.39 -43.55
C TYR A 381 11.76 -6.83 -43.70
N ALA A 382 11.08 -7.80 -43.10
CA ALA A 382 11.43 -9.20 -43.23
C ALA A 382 11.32 -9.70 -44.68
N LYS A 383 10.25 -9.32 -45.41
CA LYS A 383 10.08 -9.69 -46.83
C LYS A 383 11.13 -9.05 -47.74
N ILE A 384 11.49 -7.80 -47.49
CA ILE A 384 12.56 -7.11 -48.23
C ILE A 384 13.90 -7.82 -48.01
N THR A 385 14.21 -8.15 -46.76
CA THR A 385 15.51 -8.74 -46.40
C THR A 385 15.65 -10.20 -46.82
N THR A 386 14.56 -10.97 -46.87
CA THR A 386 14.59 -12.36 -47.37
C THR A 386 14.38 -12.46 -48.88
N GLY A 387 13.86 -11.42 -49.53
CA GLY A 387 13.39 -11.46 -50.91
C GLY A 387 12.10 -12.28 -51.12
N ASP A 388 11.47 -12.77 -50.04
CA ASP A 388 10.32 -13.67 -50.08
C ASP A 388 9.00 -12.89 -49.97
N TRP A 389 8.63 -12.24 -51.08
CA TRP A 389 7.43 -11.39 -51.16
C TRP A 389 6.12 -12.18 -51.00
N ILE A 390 6.04 -13.37 -51.57
CA ILE A 390 4.86 -14.24 -51.48
C ILE A 390 4.76 -14.83 -50.07
N GLY A 391 5.90 -15.14 -49.44
CA GLY A 391 5.99 -15.77 -48.13
C GLY A 391 5.86 -17.29 -48.26
N GLN A 392 6.89 -18.01 -47.85
CA GLN A 392 6.83 -19.47 -47.71
C GLN A 392 6.04 -19.86 -46.46
N ALA A 393 5.67 -21.14 -46.38
CA ALA A 393 5.11 -21.72 -45.16
C ALA A 393 6.05 -21.51 -43.98
N LEU A 394 5.50 -21.23 -42.79
CA LEU A 394 6.30 -21.00 -41.60
C LEU A 394 7.24 -22.20 -41.33
N PRO A 395 8.57 -21.98 -41.27
CA PRO A 395 9.50 -23.06 -41.00
C PRO A 395 9.16 -23.79 -39.70
N SER A 396 9.16 -25.13 -39.74
CA SER A 396 8.67 -25.97 -38.65
C SER A 396 9.37 -25.71 -37.31
N GLN A 397 10.64 -25.31 -37.34
CA GLN A 397 11.44 -24.95 -36.16
C GLN A 397 10.85 -23.79 -35.33
N PHE A 398 10.02 -22.93 -35.94
CA PHE A 398 9.37 -21.82 -35.26
C PHE A 398 7.98 -22.19 -34.69
N LEU A 399 7.56 -23.45 -34.79
CA LEU A 399 6.31 -23.94 -34.20
C LEU A 399 6.51 -24.37 -32.75
N ASN A 400 5.49 -24.20 -31.91
CA ASN A 400 5.53 -24.56 -30.49
C ASN A 400 5.98 -26.00 -30.24
N LYS A 401 5.58 -26.95 -31.09
CA LYS A 401 5.97 -28.37 -31.00
C LYS A 401 7.47 -28.63 -31.16
N GLN A 402 8.20 -27.72 -31.80
CA GLN A 402 9.64 -27.85 -32.02
C GLN A 402 10.48 -27.09 -30.99
N TRP A 403 9.86 -26.41 -30.03
CA TRP A 403 10.59 -25.75 -28.95
C TRP A 403 11.30 -26.79 -28.08
N LYS A 404 12.57 -26.53 -27.76
CA LYS A 404 13.38 -27.39 -26.90
C LYS A 404 13.84 -26.60 -25.68
N PRO A 405 13.86 -27.23 -24.48
CA PRO A 405 14.42 -26.60 -23.30
C PRO A 405 15.91 -26.34 -23.48
N THR A 406 16.39 -25.18 -23.01
CA THR A 406 17.82 -24.95 -22.82
C THR A 406 18.35 -25.94 -21.78
N GLU A 407 19.44 -26.66 -22.09
CA GLU A 407 20.04 -27.62 -21.16
C GLU A 407 20.46 -26.92 -19.85
N GLN A 408 19.73 -27.23 -18.77
CA GLN A 408 20.11 -26.75 -17.44
C GLN A 408 21.28 -27.59 -16.91
N LYS A 409 22.41 -26.94 -16.62
CA LYS A 409 23.49 -27.55 -15.84
C LYS A 409 22.92 -28.04 -14.51
N LYS A 410 23.02 -29.35 -14.24
CA LYS A 410 22.67 -29.90 -12.92
C LYS A 410 23.58 -29.27 -11.88
N ASP A 411 22.99 -28.48 -10.98
CA ASP A 411 23.68 -27.96 -9.81
C ASP A 411 23.79 -29.10 -8.78
N ASN A 412 24.87 -29.90 -8.87
CA ASN A 412 25.16 -30.97 -7.92
C ASN A 412 25.73 -30.44 -6.58
N ASP A 413 25.47 -29.17 -6.24
CA ASP A 413 26.12 -28.44 -5.15
C ASP A 413 25.46 -28.62 -3.78
N THR A 414 25.03 -29.85 -3.45
CA THR A 414 24.48 -30.18 -2.14
C THR A 414 25.58 -30.68 -1.20
N ARG A 415 25.87 -29.91 -0.14
CA ARG A 415 26.80 -30.34 0.92
C ARG A 415 26.02 -31.02 2.04
N LYS A 416 26.47 -32.21 2.47
CA LYS A 416 26.02 -32.77 3.75
C LYS A 416 26.73 -32.02 4.89
N ILE A 417 25.96 -31.37 5.76
CA ILE A 417 26.50 -30.58 6.86
C ILE A 417 26.61 -31.48 8.08
N ILE A 418 27.80 -31.53 8.68
CA ILE A 418 27.96 -32.00 10.05
C ILE A 418 27.78 -30.76 10.91
N THR A 419 26.62 -30.66 11.56
CA THR A 419 26.39 -29.74 12.67
C THR A 419 27.49 -29.98 13.69
N TYR A 420 28.38 -29.01 13.81
CA TYR A 420 29.31 -28.99 14.91
C TYR A 420 28.52 -28.62 16.16
N VAL A 421 28.82 -29.24 17.30
CA VAL A 421 28.36 -28.79 18.61
C VAL A 421 29.53 -27.99 19.21
N PRO A 422 29.70 -26.68 18.92
CA PRO A 422 30.53 -25.85 19.76
C PRO A 422 29.70 -25.54 21.03
N THR A 423 30.19 -25.57 22.26
CA THR A 423 31.56 -25.48 22.77
C THR A 423 31.52 -25.78 24.27
N ALA A 424 32.68 -25.99 24.90
CA ALA A 424 32.84 -26.29 26.32
C ALA A 424 31.92 -25.47 27.24
N THR A 425 31.41 -26.09 28.30
CA THR A 425 30.41 -25.55 29.25
C THR A 425 30.66 -24.10 29.67
N TYR A 426 31.92 -23.67 29.77
CA TYR A 426 32.28 -22.30 30.12
C TYR A 426 31.81 -21.24 29.11
N GLN A 427 31.76 -21.53 27.80
CA GLN A 427 31.29 -20.57 26.79
C GLN A 427 29.78 -20.34 26.86
N LEU A 428 29.01 -21.40 27.14
CA LEU A 428 27.58 -21.29 27.36
C LEU A 428 27.27 -20.49 28.63
N VAL A 429 28.07 -20.69 29.69
CA VAL A 429 27.99 -19.88 30.91
C VAL A 429 28.29 -18.41 30.60
N ILE A 430 29.34 -18.11 29.82
CA ILE A 430 29.65 -16.74 29.38
C ILE A 430 28.51 -16.15 28.56
N TYR A 431 27.91 -16.89 27.62
CA TYR A 431 26.79 -16.39 26.82
C TYR A 431 25.53 -16.17 27.66
N CYS A 432 25.20 -17.07 28.60
CA CYS A 432 24.10 -16.89 29.53
C CYS A 432 24.33 -15.65 30.42
N ILE A 433 25.51 -15.52 31.02
CA ILE A 433 25.87 -14.36 31.86
C ILE A 433 25.85 -13.09 31.02
N SER A 434 26.42 -13.09 29.81
CA SER A 434 26.44 -11.92 28.93
C SER A 434 25.04 -11.54 28.44
N SER A 435 24.19 -12.52 28.13
CA SER A 435 22.78 -12.28 27.75
C SER A 435 22.01 -11.67 28.91
N LEU A 436 22.21 -12.19 30.12
CA LEU A 436 21.60 -11.67 31.33
C LEU A 436 22.11 -10.26 31.63
N LEU A 437 23.41 -10.01 31.51
CA LEU A 437 24.01 -8.69 31.69
C LEU A 437 23.52 -7.69 30.64
N ILE A 438 23.45 -8.07 29.37
CA ILE A 438 22.91 -7.24 28.29
C ILE A 438 21.42 -7.00 28.51
N ALA A 439 20.63 -8.01 28.85
CA ALA A 439 19.21 -7.86 29.14
C ALA A 439 18.94 -7.00 30.39
N THR A 440 19.77 -7.14 31.42
CA THR A 440 19.68 -6.33 32.66
C THR A 440 20.15 -4.90 32.40
N ALA A 441 21.23 -4.70 31.63
CA ALA A 441 21.69 -3.39 31.20
C ALA A 441 20.65 -2.72 30.30
N LEU A 442 20.09 -3.44 29.32
CA LEU A 442 18.96 -2.99 28.51
C LEU A 442 17.77 -2.64 29.40
N GLY A 443 17.44 -3.47 30.38
CA GLY A 443 16.38 -3.22 31.35
C GLY A 443 16.62 -1.94 32.15
N ASN A 444 17.81 -1.76 32.74
CA ASN A 444 18.17 -0.60 33.55
C ASN A 444 18.33 0.69 32.73
N LEU A 445 18.88 0.60 31.52
CA LEU A 445 18.97 1.75 30.62
C LEU A 445 17.59 2.09 30.06
N TRP A 446 16.73 1.09 29.85
CA TRP A 446 15.36 1.30 29.42
C TRP A 446 14.48 1.87 30.52
N THR A 447 14.67 1.51 31.79
CA THR A 447 13.93 2.11 32.91
C THR A 447 14.19 3.61 33.04
N GLN A 448 15.29 4.11 32.48
CA GLN A 448 15.61 5.54 32.45
C GLN A 448 14.84 6.33 31.38
N PHE A 449 14.16 5.70 30.41
CA PHE A 449 13.34 6.49 29.46
C PHE A 449 12.12 7.10 30.12
N PRO A 450 11.89 8.40 29.93
CA PRO A 450 10.68 9.06 30.36
C PRO A 450 9.46 8.52 29.61
N THR A 451 8.36 8.23 30.31
CA THR A 451 7.04 8.14 29.68
C THR A 451 6.64 9.53 29.22
N ILE A 452 6.36 9.69 27.93
CA ILE A 452 6.14 10.99 27.29
C ILE A 452 4.71 11.44 27.50
N THR A 453 3.76 10.52 27.35
CA THR A 453 2.34 10.78 27.50
C THR A 453 1.78 9.88 28.58
N LYS A 454 0.81 10.41 29.34
CA LYS A 454 0.12 9.62 30.35
C LYS A 454 -0.71 8.52 29.66
N PRO A 455 -0.62 7.25 30.09
CA PRO A 455 -1.51 6.18 29.64
C PRO A 455 -2.98 6.58 29.72
N LEU A 456 -3.84 6.00 28.88
CA LEU A 456 -5.29 6.09 29.07
C LEU A 456 -5.64 5.44 30.41
N SER A 457 -6.11 6.25 31.36
CA SER A 457 -6.71 5.76 32.61
C SER A 457 -8.19 5.40 32.40
N ILE A 458 -8.82 6.01 31.40
CA ILE A 458 -10.21 5.77 31.03
C ILE A 458 -10.31 4.51 30.18
N ASN A 459 -11.16 3.58 30.59
CA ASN A 459 -11.45 2.38 29.80
C ASN A 459 -12.40 2.70 28.62
N ARG A 460 -12.50 1.76 27.67
CA ARG A 460 -13.36 1.95 26.49
C ARG A 460 -14.82 2.24 26.86
N THR A 461 -15.36 1.57 27.87
CA THR A 461 -16.77 1.72 28.28
C THR A 461 -17.07 3.14 28.74
N ALA A 462 -16.24 3.71 29.62
CA ALA A 462 -16.40 5.07 30.10
C ALA A 462 -16.22 6.12 28.99
N ALA A 463 -15.35 5.84 28.01
CA ALA A 463 -15.25 6.69 26.82
C ALA A 463 -16.52 6.65 25.95
N VAL A 464 -17.12 5.47 25.77
CA VAL A 464 -18.40 5.30 25.04
C VAL A 464 -19.55 5.98 25.78
N GLU A 465 -19.61 5.88 27.11
CA GLU A 465 -20.60 6.59 27.93
C GLU A 465 -20.46 8.11 27.77
N LYS A 466 -19.24 8.64 27.84
CA LYS A 466 -19.01 10.07 27.61
C LYS A 466 -19.38 10.49 26.19
N ALA A 467 -19.11 9.62 25.22
CA ALA A 467 -19.47 9.87 23.85
C ALA A 467 -21.00 9.90 23.65
N TYR A 468 -21.74 9.07 24.37
CA TYR A 468 -23.21 9.08 24.38
C TYR A 468 -23.79 10.35 25.00
N GLU A 469 -23.19 10.88 26.08
CA GLU A 469 -23.58 12.18 26.65
C GLU A 469 -23.44 13.30 25.62
N ILE A 470 -22.31 13.34 24.90
CA ILE A 470 -22.07 14.36 23.87
C ILE A 470 -23.02 14.18 22.70
N ALA A 471 -23.24 12.94 22.25
CA ALA A 471 -24.23 12.65 21.21
C ALA A 471 -25.64 13.17 21.58
N THR A 472 -26.03 13.03 22.85
CA THR A 472 -27.30 13.56 23.36
C THR A 472 -27.31 15.10 23.39
N GLN A 473 -26.21 15.73 23.80
CA GLN A 473 -26.06 17.19 23.81
C GLN A 473 -26.10 17.78 22.39
N GLN A 474 -25.48 17.10 21.43
CA GLN A 474 -25.48 17.42 20.01
C GLN A 474 -26.80 17.05 19.32
N LYS A 475 -27.79 16.56 20.08
CA LYS A 475 -29.15 16.22 19.64
C LYS A 475 -29.15 15.30 18.42
N LEU A 476 -28.25 14.30 18.41
CA LEU A 476 -28.28 13.27 17.37
C LEU A 476 -29.68 12.67 17.29
N THR A 477 -30.17 12.52 16.06
CA THR A 477 -31.54 12.05 15.84
C THR A 477 -31.69 10.61 16.35
N PRO A 478 -32.51 10.34 17.38
CA PRO A 478 -32.62 9.01 17.99
C PRO A 478 -33.35 7.99 17.09
N GLU A 479 -34.06 8.46 16.07
CA GLU A 479 -34.77 7.64 15.09
C GLU A 479 -33.83 7.00 14.05
N LYS A 480 -32.58 7.49 13.94
CA LYS A 480 -31.58 6.97 12.99
C LYS A 480 -30.84 5.77 13.55
N THR A 481 -30.55 4.81 12.68
CA THR A 481 -29.63 3.70 13.00
C THR A 481 -28.19 4.21 12.94
N TRP A 482 -27.55 4.36 14.11
CA TRP A 482 -26.15 4.79 14.22
C TRP A 482 -25.20 3.59 14.28
N THR A 483 -24.23 3.56 13.37
CA THR A 483 -23.06 2.69 13.49
C THR A 483 -22.04 3.36 14.39
N ILE A 484 -21.79 2.77 15.56
CA ILE A 484 -20.86 3.31 16.56
C ILE A 484 -19.58 2.50 16.52
N SER A 485 -18.46 3.18 16.28
CA SER A 485 -17.14 2.56 16.28
C SER A 485 -16.24 3.26 17.28
N THR A 486 -15.41 2.51 17.99
CA THR A 486 -14.48 3.07 18.97
C THR A 486 -13.12 2.40 18.88
N ILE A 487 -12.09 3.22 18.71
CA ILE A 487 -10.69 2.80 18.61
C ILE A 487 -9.84 3.68 19.53
N ALA A 488 -8.68 3.17 19.95
CA ALA A 488 -7.69 4.02 20.59
C ALA A 488 -6.79 4.60 19.51
N ALA A 489 -6.50 5.90 19.56
CA ALA A 489 -5.49 6.53 18.73
C ALA A 489 -4.78 7.67 19.50
N LEU A 490 -3.83 8.31 18.83
CA LEU A 490 -3.18 9.53 19.32
C LEU A 490 -3.97 10.72 18.79
N SER A 491 -4.28 11.68 19.67
CA SER A 491 -5.07 12.87 19.34
C SER A 491 -4.40 13.82 18.36
N GLU A 492 -3.15 14.17 18.66
CA GLU A 492 -2.34 15.09 17.85
C GLU A 492 -1.28 14.35 17.04
N PRO A 493 -0.86 14.87 15.87
CA PRO A 493 0.19 14.26 15.07
C PRO A 493 1.51 14.13 15.85
N GLU A 494 2.26 13.06 15.57
CA GLU A 494 3.59 12.86 16.13
C GLU A 494 4.57 14.00 15.81
N THR A 495 4.30 14.82 14.78
CA THR A 495 5.16 15.98 14.43
C THR A 495 5.18 17.06 15.51
N VAL A 496 4.12 17.19 16.32
CA VAL A 496 4.07 18.13 17.46
C VAL A 496 5.17 17.80 18.46
N LEU A 497 5.38 16.51 18.64
CA LEU A 497 6.32 15.98 19.58
C LEU A 497 7.77 16.34 19.17
N ASP A 498 8.12 16.17 17.89
CA ASP A 498 9.43 16.60 17.36
C ASP A 498 9.64 18.12 17.44
N TYR A 499 8.59 18.91 17.21
CA TYR A 499 8.63 20.36 17.34
C TYR A 499 8.98 20.79 18.78
N LEU A 500 8.41 20.13 19.79
CA LEU A 500 8.69 20.42 21.20
C LEU A 500 10.15 20.16 21.57
N ILE A 501 10.74 19.05 21.10
CA ILE A 501 12.17 18.73 21.35
C ILE A 501 13.06 19.83 20.81
N GLU A 502 12.87 20.17 19.53
CA GLU A 502 13.73 21.12 18.83
C GLU A 502 13.59 22.53 19.41
N THR A 503 12.40 22.86 19.92
CA THR A 503 12.08 24.19 20.44
C THR A 503 12.52 24.40 21.88
N LEU A 504 12.25 23.44 22.77
CA LEU A 504 12.47 23.58 24.22
C LEU A 504 13.81 22.98 24.68
N GLY A 505 14.43 22.15 23.84
CA GLY A 505 15.52 21.28 24.25
C GLY A 505 14.98 20.00 24.90
N LYS A 506 15.79 18.96 24.80
CA LYS A 506 15.38 17.57 25.01
C LYS A 506 14.91 17.27 26.45
N GLU A 507 15.66 17.72 27.44
CA GLU A 507 15.33 17.56 28.87
C GLU A 507 14.07 18.35 29.22
N ASN A 508 14.01 19.64 28.84
CA ASN A 508 12.86 20.50 29.10
C ASN A 508 11.58 20.01 28.43
N ALA A 509 11.64 19.57 27.16
CA ALA A 509 10.50 19.01 26.44
C ALA A 509 9.96 17.75 27.14
N THR A 510 10.86 16.90 27.63
CA THR A 510 10.50 15.69 28.39
C THR A 510 9.79 16.04 29.69
N THR A 511 10.39 16.91 30.50
CA THR A 511 9.79 17.36 31.77
C THR A 511 8.44 18.01 31.53
N PHE A 512 8.34 18.85 30.49
CA PHE A 512 7.11 19.51 30.10
C PHE A 512 6.04 18.52 29.63
N LEU A 513 6.35 17.48 28.86
CA LEU A 513 5.37 16.49 28.43
C LEU A 513 4.85 15.62 29.58
N GLN A 514 5.71 15.33 30.57
CA GLN A 514 5.31 14.61 31.79
C GLN A 514 4.42 15.44 32.72
N ASN A 515 4.75 16.72 32.85
CA ASN A 515 4.01 17.68 33.63
C ASN A 515 3.80 18.95 32.79
N PRO A 516 2.73 19.01 31.97
CA PRO A 516 2.49 20.09 31.01
C PRO A 516 1.91 21.32 31.68
N VAL A 517 2.52 21.72 32.80
CA VAL A 517 2.17 22.90 33.57
C VAL A 517 3.29 23.90 33.40
N ILE A 518 2.95 25.09 32.93
CA ILE A 518 3.89 26.22 32.85
C ILE A 518 3.52 27.24 33.92
N GLU A 519 4.53 27.81 34.57
CA GLU A 519 4.34 28.93 35.47
C GLU A 519 4.39 30.23 34.66
N VAL A 520 3.34 31.03 34.74
CA VAL A 520 3.28 32.35 34.10
C VAL A 520 2.67 33.35 35.06
N ASP A 521 3.38 34.46 35.32
CA ASP A 521 2.99 35.52 36.27
C ASP A 521 2.61 35.02 37.68
N GLY A 522 3.29 33.97 38.16
CA GLY A 522 3.04 33.37 39.47
C GLY A 522 1.80 32.45 39.54
N LYS A 523 1.23 32.07 38.39
CA LYS A 523 0.12 31.12 38.28
C LYS A 523 0.50 29.93 37.38
N ASN A 524 -0.06 28.77 37.69
CA ASN A 524 0.15 27.54 36.94
C ASN A 524 -0.90 27.39 35.83
N GLU A 525 -0.44 27.28 34.58
CA GLU A 525 -1.26 27.05 33.39
C GLU A 525 -1.07 25.61 32.89
N ASP A 526 -2.17 24.87 32.75
CA ASP A 526 -2.16 23.48 32.26
C ASP A 526 -2.35 23.43 30.73
N LEU A 527 -1.32 22.94 30.04
CA LEU A 527 -1.26 22.77 28.59
C LEU A 527 -1.55 21.34 28.13
N SER A 528 -1.90 20.42 29.04
CA SER A 528 -2.15 19.01 28.72
C SER A 528 -3.13 18.81 27.56
N ALA A 529 -4.12 19.70 27.44
CA ALA A 529 -5.15 19.61 26.43
C ALA A 529 -4.69 19.90 25.00
N TYR A 530 -3.54 20.57 24.83
CA TYR A 530 -3.01 20.98 23.52
C TYR A 530 -1.88 20.06 23.03
N LEU A 531 -1.48 19.09 23.85
CA LEU A 531 -0.32 18.24 23.62
C LEU A 531 -0.77 16.85 23.16
N PRO A 532 0.11 16.10 22.45
CA PRO A 532 -0.19 14.74 22.06
C PRO A 532 -0.54 13.88 23.27
N HIS A 533 -1.69 13.24 23.21
CA HIS A 533 -2.16 12.35 24.27
C HIS A 533 -2.93 11.17 23.68
N TYR A 534 -2.93 10.05 24.40
CA TYR A 534 -3.73 8.91 24.01
C TYR A 534 -5.20 9.21 24.25
N ALA A 535 -6.04 8.88 23.27
CA ALA A 535 -7.48 9.11 23.32
C ALA A 535 -8.27 7.93 22.75
N TRP A 536 -9.49 7.76 23.24
CA TRP A 536 -10.50 6.95 22.57
C TRP A 536 -11.22 7.81 21.55
N HIS A 537 -11.20 7.39 20.29
CA HIS A 537 -11.96 8.01 19.22
C HIS A 537 -13.23 7.20 19.00
N THR A 538 -14.38 7.84 19.22
CA THR A 538 -15.70 7.27 18.98
C THR A 538 -16.36 8.00 17.81
N ARG A 539 -16.74 7.25 16.78
CA ARG A 539 -17.48 7.77 15.62
C ARG A 539 -18.90 7.26 15.62
N TYR A 540 -19.84 8.17 15.45
CA TYR A 540 -21.24 7.92 15.12
C TYR A 540 -21.44 8.29 13.65
N ALA A 541 -21.81 7.32 12.83
CA ALA A 541 -22.16 7.53 11.44
C ALA A 541 -23.37 6.66 11.06
N THR A 542 -24.20 7.13 10.13
CA THR A 542 -25.27 6.31 9.54
C THR A 542 -25.01 6.08 8.05
N PHE A 543 -25.40 4.90 7.57
CA PHE A 543 -25.29 4.49 6.17
C PHE A 543 -26.67 4.29 5.53
N GLU A 544 -27.73 4.65 6.24
CA GLU A 544 -29.13 4.53 5.84
C GLU A 544 -29.78 5.92 5.73
N GLY A 545 -30.92 6.01 5.05
CA GLY A 545 -31.66 7.25 4.89
C GLY A 545 -31.21 8.10 3.70
N THR A 546 -31.53 9.39 3.75
CA THR A 546 -31.21 10.35 2.69
C THR A 546 -29.72 10.67 2.64
N GLN A 547 -29.28 11.40 1.61
CA GLN A 547 -27.89 11.90 1.57
C GLN A 547 -27.59 12.86 2.72
N ASP A 548 -28.58 13.66 3.12
CA ASP A 548 -28.45 14.56 4.26
C ASP A 548 -28.37 13.78 5.59
N ASP A 549 -29.07 12.64 5.70
CA ASP A 549 -28.96 11.77 6.88
C ASP A 549 -27.57 11.16 7.01
N ARG A 550 -27.06 10.61 5.91
CA ARG A 550 -25.71 10.04 5.83
C ARG A 550 -24.62 11.10 5.89
N ALA A 551 -24.96 12.38 5.76
CA ALA A 551 -24.02 13.47 5.95
C ALA A 551 -23.72 13.78 7.40
N GLU A 552 -24.62 13.39 8.29
CA GLU A 552 -24.48 13.61 9.70
C GLU A 552 -23.50 12.60 10.31
N GLU A 553 -22.40 13.10 10.85
CA GLU A 553 -21.41 12.30 11.56
C GLU A 553 -20.97 13.04 12.82
N LEU A 554 -20.76 12.29 13.90
CA LEU A 554 -20.18 12.83 15.13
C LEU A 554 -18.94 12.02 15.48
N ASN A 555 -17.80 12.70 15.43
CA ASN A 555 -16.52 12.17 15.90
C ASN A 555 -16.23 12.77 17.26
N ILE A 556 -15.92 11.93 18.24
CA ILE A 556 -15.61 12.33 19.60
C ILE A 556 -14.27 11.74 19.98
N GLU A 557 -13.43 12.56 20.55
CA GLU A 557 -12.14 12.18 21.09
C GLU A 557 -12.17 12.33 22.61
N ARG A 558 -11.91 11.25 23.35
CA ARG A 558 -11.88 11.25 24.81
C ARG A 558 -10.50 10.84 25.31
N GLY A 559 -9.71 11.83 25.73
CA GLY A 559 -8.52 11.65 26.55
C GLY A 559 -8.85 11.55 28.04
N ASN A 560 -7.82 11.51 28.89
CA ASN A 560 -8.02 11.40 30.35
C ASN A 560 -8.72 12.61 30.97
N ALA A 561 -8.39 13.82 30.51
CA ALA A 561 -8.92 15.08 31.02
C ALA A 561 -9.70 15.88 29.95
N THR A 562 -9.50 15.55 28.69
CA THR A 562 -9.95 16.30 27.52
C THR A 562 -11.12 15.62 26.84
N THR A 563 -11.95 16.40 26.16
CA THR A 563 -12.94 15.83 25.24
C THR A 563 -13.19 16.78 24.09
N ASP A 564 -12.69 16.41 22.93
CA ASP A 564 -12.91 17.10 21.68
C ASP A 564 -13.98 16.38 20.86
N PHE A 565 -14.63 17.11 19.97
CA PHE A 565 -15.62 16.53 19.08
C PHE A 565 -15.79 17.36 17.82
N ASP A 566 -16.25 16.70 16.76
CA ASP A 566 -16.61 17.29 15.48
C ASP A 566 -17.92 16.66 15.01
N HIS A 567 -18.99 17.47 14.99
CA HIS A 567 -20.33 17.15 14.49
C HIS A 567 -20.48 17.74 13.10
N ARG A 568 -20.31 16.90 12.10
CA ARG A 568 -20.57 17.27 10.71
C ARG A 568 -22.06 17.21 10.43
N ILE A 569 -22.62 18.29 9.89
CA ILE A 569 -24.04 18.42 9.55
C ILE A 569 -24.16 18.87 8.09
N SER A 570 -25.07 18.24 7.32
CA SER A 570 -25.30 18.57 5.91
C SER A 570 -25.52 20.07 5.69
N GLU A 571 -24.96 20.60 4.60
CA GLU A 571 -25.15 21.99 4.17
C GLU A 571 -26.62 22.36 3.85
N ASN A 572 -27.50 21.37 3.66
CA ASN A 572 -28.92 21.56 3.36
C ASN A 572 -29.80 21.72 4.59
N ILE A 573 -29.30 21.34 5.78
CA ILE A 573 -30.05 21.48 7.02
C ILE A 573 -30.14 22.97 7.38
N VAL A 574 -31.37 23.48 7.40
CA VAL A 574 -31.66 24.88 7.69
C VAL A 574 -31.57 25.09 9.19
N ILE A 575 -30.52 25.77 9.61
CA ILE A 575 -30.28 26.22 10.97
C ILE A 575 -30.16 27.75 10.90
N PRO A 576 -30.76 28.50 11.84
CA PRO A 576 -30.60 29.95 11.88
C PRO A 576 -29.12 30.34 11.85
N SER A 577 -28.76 31.30 11.01
CA SER A 577 -27.41 31.86 10.99
C SER A 577 -27.27 32.94 12.04
N ILE A 578 -26.06 33.10 12.56
CA ILE A 578 -25.70 34.19 13.47
C ILE A 578 -24.67 35.11 12.82
N SER A 579 -24.65 36.36 13.26
CA SER A 579 -23.65 37.35 12.86
C SER A 579 -22.24 36.99 13.36
N GLU A 580 -21.20 37.60 12.77
CA GLU A 580 -19.81 37.42 13.24
C GLU A 580 -19.68 37.74 14.75
N SER A 581 -20.32 38.82 15.20
CA SER A 581 -20.30 39.23 16.62
C SER A 581 -20.94 38.20 17.54
N GLU A 582 -22.07 37.61 17.12
CA GLU A 582 -22.76 36.56 17.89
C GLU A 582 -21.97 35.25 17.88
N ALA A 583 -21.37 34.89 16.74
CA ALA A 583 -20.48 33.73 16.64
C ALA A 583 -19.26 33.87 17.55
N ILE A 584 -18.64 35.05 17.60
CA ILE A 584 -17.54 35.34 18.52
C ILE A 584 -18.01 35.25 19.97
N ALA A 585 -19.18 35.80 20.30
CA ALA A 585 -19.72 35.74 21.65
C ALA A 585 -20.00 34.29 22.09
N LEU A 586 -20.62 33.50 21.21
CA LEU A 586 -20.89 32.07 21.44
C LEU A 586 -19.58 31.28 21.61
N ALA A 587 -18.61 31.50 20.72
CA ALA A 587 -17.32 30.83 20.76
C ALA A 587 -16.52 31.20 22.02
N ARG A 588 -16.55 32.48 22.45
CA ARG A 588 -15.90 32.92 23.71
C ARG A 588 -16.57 32.33 24.95
N SER A 589 -17.90 32.25 24.97
CA SER A 589 -18.64 31.60 26.04
C SER A 589 -18.21 30.14 26.17
N HIS A 590 -18.18 29.41 25.04
CA HIS A 590 -17.76 28.01 25.05
C HIS A 590 -16.28 27.82 25.42
N LEU A 591 -15.41 28.71 24.95
CA LEU A 591 -13.98 28.70 25.32
C LEU A 591 -13.80 28.86 26.83
N SER A 592 -14.60 29.71 27.49
CA SER A 592 -14.52 29.91 28.95
C SER A 592 -15.00 28.71 29.77
N GLU A 593 -15.89 27.87 29.21
CA GLU A 593 -16.29 26.60 29.80
C GLU A 593 -15.21 25.52 29.61
N LEU A 594 -14.55 25.55 28.46
CA LEU A 594 -13.54 24.57 28.06
C LEU A 594 -12.20 24.80 28.78
N SER A 595 -11.72 26.04 28.81
CA SER A 595 -10.42 26.41 29.35
C SER A 595 -10.56 27.25 30.61
N LYS A 596 -9.91 26.79 31.68
CA LYS A 596 -9.75 27.56 32.93
C LYS A 596 -8.47 28.40 32.94
N SER A 597 -7.86 28.60 31.78
CA SER A 597 -6.62 29.36 31.67
C SER A 597 -6.81 30.80 32.12
N THR A 598 -5.81 31.34 32.80
CA THR A 598 -5.79 32.74 33.24
C THR A 598 -5.16 33.66 32.19
N LYS A 599 -4.66 33.11 31.08
CA LYS A 599 -4.08 33.85 29.95
C LYS A 599 -5.15 34.30 28.94
N PRO A 600 -4.96 35.47 28.30
CA PRO A 600 -5.86 35.93 27.27
C PRO A 600 -5.74 35.07 26.00
N PHE A 601 -6.88 34.93 25.31
CA PHE A 601 -6.96 34.28 24.01
C PHE A 601 -7.25 35.32 22.92
N ASN A 602 -6.37 35.36 21.93
CA ASN A 602 -6.47 36.21 20.76
C ASN A 602 -7.16 35.47 19.62
N ILE A 603 -8.07 36.13 18.92
CA ILE A 603 -8.70 35.56 17.71
C ILE A 603 -7.74 35.78 16.54
N ILE A 604 -7.26 34.70 15.94
CA ILE A 604 -6.31 34.76 14.82
C ILE A 604 -6.95 34.41 13.47
N LYS A 605 -8.10 33.73 13.50
CA LYS A 605 -8.84 33.32 12.31
C LYS A 605 -10.34 33.45 12.57
N LYS A 606 -11.03 34.01 11.57
CA LYS A 606 -12.49 34.09 11.52
C LYS A 606 -12.93 33.71 10.12
N GLN A 607 -13.45 32.50 9.97
CA GLN A 607 -13.81 31.98 8.67
C GLN A 607 -15.32 31.67 8.62
N PRO A 608 -16.12 32.48 7.90
CA PRO A 608 -17.47 32.11 7.52
C PRO A 608 -17.42 31.16 6.32
N THR A 609 -18.37 30.24 6.29
CA THR A 609 -18.70 29.43 5.11
C THR A 609 -20.20 29.50 4.92
N THR A 610 -20.64 30.11 3.81
CA THR A 610 -22.07 30.18 3.53
C THR A 610 -22.52 28.99 2.67
N THR A 611 -23.49 28.23 3.19
CA THR A 611 -24.09 27.10 2.48
C THR A 611 -25.02 27.57 1.36
N PRO A 612 -25.39 26.69 0.41
CA PRO A 612 -26.38 27.01 -0.63
C PRO A 612 -27.76 27.40 -0.08
N LYS A 613 -28.11 26.96 1.13
CA LYS A 613 -29.37 27.33 1.82
C LYS A 613 -29.26 28.61 2.65
N ASN A 614 -28.18 29.38 2.48
CA ASN A 614 -27.89 30.60 3.23
C ASN A 614 -27.77 30.39 4.74
N ARG A 615 -27.32 29.19 5.16
CA ARG A 615 -26.77 29.00 6.51
C ARG A 615 -25.32 29.47 6.51
N THR A 616 -24.91 30.26 7.48
CA THR A 616 -23.51 30.64 7.68
C THR A 616 -22.93 29.81 8.81
N ASP A 617 -21.93 29.01 8.49
CA ASP A 617 -21.13 28.25 9.45
C ASP A 617 -19.84 29.01 9.73
N TRP A 618 -19.39 29.02 10.98
CA TRP A 618 -18.22 29.77 11.42
C TRP A 618 -17.15 28.83 11.99
N GLN A 619 -15.89 29.04 11.59
CA GLN A 619 -14.72 28.53 12.30
C GLN A 619 -13.99 29.70 12.94
N ILE A 620 -13.90 29.70 14.26
CA ILE A 620 -13.18 30.71 15.05
C ILE A 620 -11.98 30.03 15.71
N THR A 621 -10.77 30.51 15.40
CA THR A 621 -9.54 30.01 16.03
C THR A 621 -9.03 31.03 17.03
N PHE A 622 -8.86 30.55 18.26
CA PHE A 622 -8.23 31.28 19.35
C PHE A 622 -6.79 30.81 19.52
N GLU A 623 -5.86 31.74 19.72
CA GLU A 623 -4.48 31.48 20.12
C GLU A 623 -4.26 32.01 21.52
N MET A 624 -3.75 31.16 22.41
CA MET A 624 -3.43 31.55 23.79
C MET A 624 -2.10 32.29 23.82
N GLU A 625 -2.03 33.39 24.58
CA GLU A 625 -0.75 34.05 24.83
C GLU A 625 0.12 33.21 25.77
N THR A 626 1.36 32.98 25.36
CA THR A 626 2.39 32.26 26.12
C THR A 626 3.63 33.15 26.28
N ASP A 627 4.31 33.05 27.41
CA ASP A 627 5.44 33.92 27.75
C ASP A 627 6.72 33.14 28.07
N GLY A 628 7.84 33.88 28.18
CA GLY A 628 9.12 33.34 28.63
C GLY A 628 9.67 32.24 27.72
N ALA A 629 10.15 31.14 28.33
CA ALA A 629 10.72 30.00 27.60
C ALA A 629 9.69 29.27 26.71
N PHE A 630 8.39 29.47 26.95
CA PHE A 630 7.29 28.81 26.26
C PHE A 630 6.57 29.71 25.26
N ALA A 631 7.03 30.94 25.02
CA ALA A 631 6.44 31.88 24.05
C ALA A 631 6.36 31.36 22.60
N LYS A 632 7.11 30.31 22.27
CA LYS A 632 7.08 29.62 20.97
C LYS A 632 6.03 28.52 20.89
N LEU A 633 5.47 28.11 22.03
CA LEU A 633 4.30 27.24 22.07
C LEU A 633 3.13 28.14 21.73
N GLN A 634 2.41 27.82 20.66
CA GLN A 634 1.23 28.58 20.21
C GLN A 634 0.00 27.67 20.36
N PRO A 635 -0.53 27.48 21.59
CA PRO A 635 -1.70 26.63 21.81
C PRO A 635 -2.91 27.28 21.17
N ARG A 636 -3.69 26.48 20.44
CA ARG A 636 -4.87 26.94 19.73
C ARG A 636 -6.10 26.14 20.09
N VAL A 637 -7.23 26.83 20.05
CA VAL A 637 -8.56 26.24 20.15
C VAL A 637 -9.33 26.62 18.90
N ASP A 638 -9.72 25.62 18.13
CA ASP A 638 -10.66 25.79 17.03
C ASP A 638 -12.07 25.51 17.55
N ILE A 639 -12.98 26.47 17.35
CA ILE A 639 -14.41 26.32 17.62
C ILE A 639 -15.16 26.38 16.30
N SER A 640 -15.88 25.31 15.98
CA SER A 640 -16.75 25.21 14.82
C SER A 640 -18.20 25.45 15.24
N ILE A 641 -18.89 26.33 14.52
CA ILE A 641 -20.29 26.68 14.73
C ILE A 641 -21.04 26.42 13.44
N THR A 642 -22.06 25.57 13.49
CA THR A 642 -22.96 25.34 12.35
C THR A 642 -24.24 26.14 12.56
N GLY A 643 -24.50 27.14 11.72
CA GLY A 643 -25.59 28.10 11.92
C GLY A 643 -25.49 28.83 13.27
N ASN A 644 -26.21 28.35 14.29
CA ASN A 644 -26.26 28.93 15.63
C ASN A 644 -25.85 27.98 16.76
N GLN A 645 -25.28 26.81 16.45
CA GLN A 645 -24.89 25.81 17.45
C GLN A 645 -23.42 25.42 17.34
N ILE A 646 -22.78 25.17 18.48
CA ILE A 646 -21.40 24.64 18.53
C ILE A 646 -21.43 23.23 17.96
N SER A 647 -20.80 23.05 16.80
CA SER A 647 -20.71 21.78 16.12
C SER A 647 -19.34 21.12 16.30
N GLY A 648 -18.32 21.83 16.74
CA GLY A 648 -17.04 21.19 17.03
C GLY A 648 -16.11 22.02 17.87
N ARG A 649 -15.17 21.33 18.52
CA ARG A 649 -14.05 21.93 19.22
C ARG A 649 -12.83 21.03 19.12
N GLN A 650 -11.68 21.65 18.95
CA GLN A 650 -10.39 20.96 18.92
C GLN A 650 -9.32 21.81 19.61
N GLN A 651 -8.53 21.18 20.48
CA GLN A 651 -7.40 21.80 21.16
C GLN A 651 -6.09 21.22 20.64
N TYR A 652 -5.21 22.07 20.11
CA TYR A 652 -3.96 21.61 19.47
C TYR A 652 -2.81 22.60 19.65
N LEU A 653 -1.59 22.14 19.41
CA LEU A 653 -0.41 22.99 19.37
C LEU A 653 -0.09 23.37 17.92
N HIS A 654 -0.09 24.68 17.62
CA HIS A 654 0.29 25.13 16.29
C HIS A 654 1.80 24.98 16.05
N ILE A 655 2.13 24.38 14.91
CA ILE A 655 3.51 24.22 14.44
C ILE A 655 3.81 25.30 13.39
N PRO A 656 4.84 26.13 13.57
CA PRO A 656 5.20 27.17 12.61
C PRO A 656 5.56 26.61 11.23
N GLU A 657 5.06 27.25 10.17
CA GLU A 657 5.31 26.87 8.77
C GLU A 657 6.80 26.71 8.45
N LYS A 658 7.66 27.62 8.92
CA LYS A 658 9.13 27.56 8.71
C LYS A 658 9.75 26.27 9.27
N TRP A 659 9.23 25.77 10.39
CA TRP A 659 9.69 24.52 10.97
C TRP A 659 9.21 23.34 10.12
N ILE A 660 7.92 23.33 9.71
CA ILE A 660 7.36 22.32 8.80
C ILE A 660 8.18 22.23 7.51
N GLN A 661 8.52 23.37 6.89
CA GLN A 661 9.36 23.42 5.70
C GLN A 661 10.74 22.78 5.94
N THR A 662 11.38 23.06 7.08
CA THR A 662 12.67 22.47 7.44
C THR A 662 12.56 20.95 7.64
N GLN A 663 11.46 20.46 8.22
CA GLN A 663 11.24 19.02 8.39
C GLN A 663 10.95 18.31 7.07
N LYS A 664 10.23 18.94 6.13
CA LYS A 664 9.98 18.36 4.79
C LYS A 664 11.27 18.01 4.05
N ILE A 665 12.35 18.78 4.24
CA ILE A 665 13.68 18.47 3.69
C ILE A 665 14.27 17.22 4.36
N LYS A 666 14.19 17.10 5.69
CA LYS A 666 14.66 15.92 6.42
C LYS A 666 13.84 14.66 6.07
N GLU A 667 12.53 14.81 5.95
CA GLU A 667 11.60 13.74 5.59
C GLU A 667 11.85 13.22 4.17
N GLN A 668 12.10 14.12 3.20
CA GLN A 668 12.46 13.76 1.83
C GLN A 668 13.60 12.75 1.79
N ASN A 669 14.66 13.05 2.54
CA ASN A 669 15.85 12.25 2.72
C ASN A 669 15.55 10.85 3.30
N SER A 670 14.77 10.79 4.38
CA SER A 670 14.31 9.51 4.96
C SER A 670 13.41 8.70 4.02
N ILE A 671 12.59 9.34 3.19
CA ILE A 671 11.77 8.68 2.17
C ILE A 671 12.66 8.02 1.10
N LEU A 672 13.78 8.63 0.69
CA LEU A 672 14.72 8.03 -0.26
C LEU A 672 15.29 6.71 0.26
N ILE A 673 15.66 6.67 1.54
CA ILE A 673 16.14 5.45 2.21
C ILE A 673 15.03 4.40 2.22
N GLN A 674 13.81 4.75 2.59
CA GLN A 674 12.67 3.81 2.61
C GLN A 674 12.39 3.17 1.24
N ILE A 675 12.40 3.97 0.17
CA ILE A 675 12.17 3.43 -1.18
C ILE A 675 13.33 2.50 -1.56
N SER A 676 14.57 2.89 -1.27
CA SER A 676 15.76 2.05 -1.51
C SER A 676 15.70 0.73 -0.72
N GLU A 677 15.30 0.78 0.55
CA GLU A 677 15.06 -0.39 1.39
C GLU A 677 13.95 -1.29 0.82
N SER A 678 12.85 -0.70 0.33
CA SER A 678 11.74 -1.44 -0.28
C SER A 678 12.17 -2.19 -1.55
N ILE A 679 12.99 -1.54 -2.40
CA ILE A 679 13.59 -2.17 -3.58
C ILE A 679 14.49 -3.33 -3.14
N LEU A 680 15.36 -3.11 -2.16
CA LEU A 680 16.24 -4.15 -1.62
C LEU A 680 15.44 -5.33 -1.05
N TRP A 681 14.41 -5.07 -0.24
CA TRP A 681 13.50 -6.09 0.30
C TRP A 681 12.82 -6.88 -0.82
N THR A 682 12.42 -6.22 -1.91
CA THR A 682 11.79 -6.88 -3.05
C THR A 682 12.77 -7.82 -3.74
N ILE A 683 13.98 -7.36 -4.08
CA ILE A 683 15.02 -8.17 -4.74
C ILE A 683 15.35 -9.40 -3.90
N VAL A 684 15.50 -9.19 -2.60
CA VAL A 684 15.88 -10.24 -1.68
C VAL A 684 14.72 -11.23 -1.47
N THR A 685 13.49 -10.77 -1.33
CA THR A 685 12.29 -11.61 -1.29
C THR A 685 12.19 -12.47 -2.53
N LEU A 686 12.35 -11.90 -3.73
CA LEU A 686 12.33 -12.64 -4.99
C LEU A 686 13.41 -13.71 -5.06
N THR A 687 14.61 -13.42 -4.55
CA THR A 687 15.70 -14.39 -4.50
C THR A 687 15.32 -15.60 -3.62
N ILE A 688 14.72 -15.34 -2.45
CA ILE A 688 14.24 -16.38 -1.53
C ILE A 688 13.14 -17.21 -2.17
N LEU A 689 12.11 -16.55 -2.69
CA LEU A 689 11.02 -17.23 -3.38
C LEU A 689 11.53 -18.04 -4.56
N GLY A 690 12.51 -17.54 -5.32
CA GLY A 690 13.12 -18.22 -6.45
C GLY A 690 13.76 -19.56 -6.06
N PHE A 691 14.63 -19.59 -5.04
CA PHE A 691 15.24 -20.85 -4.61
C PHE A 691 14.28 -21.76 -3.84
N SER A 692 13.36 -21.19 -3.05
CA SER A 692 12.35 -21.97 -2.33
C SER A 692 11.39 -22.64 -3.30
N LEU A 693 10.98 -21.95 -4.37
CA LEU A 693 10.17 -22.50 -5.45
C LEU A 693 10.93 -23.56 -6.23
N HIS A 694 12.21 -23.33 -6.55
CA HIS A 694 13.06 -24.34 -7.18
C HIS A 694 13.13 -25.63 -6.33
N HIS A 695 13.27 -25.51 -5.01
CA HIS A 695 13.27 -26.67 -4.11
C HIS A 695 11.89 -27.32 -4.02
N PHE A 696 10.82 -26.53 -3.91
CA PHE A 696 9.43 -27.01 -3.85
C PHE A 696 9.07 -27.85 -5.08
N VAL A 697 9.48 -27.42 -6.28
CA VAL A 697 9.29 -28.14 -7.54
C VAL A 697 10.00 -29.50 -7.57
N ASN A 698 11.17 -29.60 -6.93
CA ASN A 698 12.06 -30.76 -7.00
C ASN A 698 11.98 -31.68 -5.76
N SER A 699 11.08 -31.43 -4.82
CA SER A 699 10.94 -32.20 -3.57
C SER A 699 9.58 -32.89 -3.47
N SER A 700 9.45 -33.84 -2.54
CA SER A 700 8.18 -34.51 -2.25
C SER A 700 7.29 -33.60 -1.39
N ILE A 701 6.06 -33.37 -1.83
CA ILE A 701 5.12 -32.45 -1.17
C ILE A 701 4.05 -33.25 -0.43
N ASN A 702 3.87 -32.97 0.87
CA ASN A 702 2.72 -33.46 1.63
C ASN A 702 1.55 -32.46 1.51
N TYR A 703 0.71 -32.65 0.48
CA TYR A 703 -0.39 -31.75 0.19
C TYR A 703 -1.44 -31.66 1.32
N LYS A 704 -1.63 -32.72 2.11
CA LYS A 704 -2.60 -32.71 3.23
C LYS A 704 -2.13 -31.76 4.33
N VAL A 705 -0.84 -31.81 4.67
CA VAL A 705 -0.24 -30.92 5.67
C VAL A 705 -0.28 -29.47 5.17
N LEU A 706 0.15 -29.23 3.92
CA LEU A 706 0.15 -27.89 3.34
C LEU A 706 -1.24 -27.26 3.27
N ARG A 707 -2.26 -28.06 2.89
CA ARG A 707 -3.67 -27.64 2.87
C ARG A 707 -4.18 -27.31 4.26
N ASN A 708 -3.97 -28.20 5.24
CA ASN A 708 -4.47 -27.96 6.59
C ASN A 708 -3.76 -26.76 7.25
N PHE A 709 -2.46 -26.57 6.97
CA PHE A 709 -1.70 -25.42 7.42
C PHE A 709 -2.17 -24.11 6.78
N SER A 710 -2.44 -24.10 5.47
CA SER A 710 -3.01 -22.92 4.80
C SER A 710 -4.41 -22.59 5.30
N ILE A 711 -5.29 -23.58 5.53
CA ILE A 711 -6.61 -23.36 6.15
C ILE A 711 -6.47 -22.73 7.54
N LEU A 712 -5.56 -23.23 8.37
CA LEU A 712 -5.28 -22.66 9.68
C LEU A 712 -4.86 -21.18 9.57
N LEU A 713 -3.95 -20.85 8.64
CA LEU A 713 -3.52 -19.47 8.40
C LEU A 713 -4.68 -18.57 7.94
N VAL A 714 -5.54 -19.05 7.04
CA VAL A 714 -6.75 -18.31 6.63
C VAL A 714 -7.63 -18.01 7.83
N LEU A 715 -7.91 -19.02 8.68
CA LEU A 715 -8.74 -18.84 9.87
C LEU A 715 -8.12 -17.87 10.87
N MET A 716 -6.79 -17.92 11.06
CA MET A 716 -6.08 -16.99 11.96
C MET A 716 -6.14 -15.55 11.44
N TYR A 717 -5.85 -15.32 10.16
CA TYR A 717 -5.96 -13.98 9.56
C TYR A 717 -7.41 -13.48 9.55
N ALA A 718 -8.39 -14.34 9.28
CA ALA A 718 -9.81 -13.97 9.30
C ALA A 718 -10.26 -13.56 10.71
N ALA A 719 -9.82 -14.30 11.74
CA ALA A 719 -10.09 -13.96 13.13
C ALA A 719 -9.50 -12.59 13.50
N VAL A 720 -8.27 -12.27 13.06
CA VAL A 720 -7.66 -10.95 13.26
C VAL A 720 -8.46 -9.86 12.54
N TYR A 721 -8.86 -10.08 11.29
CA TYR A 721 -9.65 -9.12 10.51
C TYR A 721 -11.00 -8.83 11.18
N ILE A 722 -11.73 -9.86 11.58
CA ILE A 722 -13.02 -9.73 12.30
C ILE A 722 -12.83 -9.00 13.64
N ASN A 723 -11.74 -9.29 14.36
CA ASN A 723 -11.42 -8.63 15.62
C ASN A 723 -11.19 -7.12 15.44
N ASN A 724 -10.59 -6.73 14.32
CA ASN A 724 -10.23 -5.35 13.98
C ASN A 724 -11.31 -4.61 13.18
N MET A 725 -12.53 -5.17 13.07
CA MET A 725 -13.63 -4.59 12.30
C MET A 725 -14.00 -3.15 12.73
N ASN A 726 -13.78 -2.79 14.00
CA ASN A 726 -13.99 -1.41 14.47
C ASN A 726 -13.11 -0.41 13.71
N ILE A 727 -11.88 -0.79 13.33
CA ILE A 727 -10.97 0.06 12.56
C ILE A 727 -11.52 0.24 11.14
N THR A 728 -12.03 -0.83 10.53
CA THR A 728 -12.69 -0.78 9.22
C THR A 728 -13.88 0.18 9.25
N PHE A 729 -14.76 0.06 10.24
CA PHE A 729 -15.93 0.94 10.37
C PHE A 729 -15.57 2.42 10.63
N MET A 730 -14.45 2.70 11.31
CA MET A 730 -13.94 4.08 11.45
C MET A 730 -13.55 4.70 10.10
N GLN A 731 -13.15 3.89 9.11
CA GLN A 731 -12.64 4.35 7.82
C GLN A 731 -13.70 4.39 6.71
N LEU A 732 -14.87 3.78 6.91
CA LEU A 732 -15.93 3.77 5.89
C LEU A 732 -16.50 5.16 5.65
N TYR A 733 -16.77 5.50 4.40
CA TYR A 733 -17.39 6.76 4.02
C TYR A 733 -18.92 6.62 4.02
N SER A 734 -19.59 7.43 4.85
CA SER A 734 -21.05 7.40 5.06
C SER A 734 -21.86 7.69 3.80
N ALA A 735 -21.31 8.48 2.88
CA ALA A 735 -21.96 8.78 1.60
C ALA A 735 -22.10 7.55 0.69
N MET A 736 -21.28 6.51 0.89
CA MET A 736 -21.27 5.29 0.09
C MET A 736 -22.07 4.18 0.78
N ASP A 737 -22.61 3.26 -0.02
CA ASP A 737 -23.27 2.05 0.51
C ASP A 737 -22.28 1.23 1.35
N MET A 738 -22.70 0.86 2.56
CA MET A 738 -21.85 0.13 3.50
C MET A 738 -21.49 -1.27 2.99
N THR A 739 -22.44 -1.96 2.37
CA THR A 739 -22.25 -3.34 1.87
C THR A 739 -21.20 -3.35 0.77
N ASN A 740 -21.29 -2.42 -0.18
CA ASN A 740 -20.32 -2.27 -1.26
C ASN A 740 -18.91 -2.02 -0.75
N GLN A 741 -18.75 -1.13 0.24
CA GLN A 741 -17.45 -0.85 0.84
C GLN A 741 -16.88 -2.08 1.56
N LEU A 742 -17.70 -2.78 2.36
CA LEU A 742 -17.28 -4.00 3.05
C LEU A 742 -16.87 -5.11 2.06
N ILE A 743 -17.57 -5.23 0.93
CA ILE A 743 -17.19 -6.16 -0.15
C ILE A 743 -15.82 -5.77 -0.72
N SER A 744 -15.58 -4.49 -1.01
CA SER A 744 -14.28 -3.99 -1.49
C SER A 744 -13.15 -4.26 -0.48
N GLU A 745 -13.41 -4.05 0.81
CA GLU A 745 -12.46 -4.31 1.89
C GLU A 745 -12.15 -5.80 2.04
N VAL A 746 -13.17 -6.68 2.02
CA VAL A 746 -12.98 -8.13 2.10
C VAL A 746 -12.25 -8.67 0.87
N ALA A 747 -12.57 -8.16 -0.33
CA ALA A 747 -11.87 -8.52 -1.55
C ALA A 747 -10.37 -8.13 -1.49
N SER A 748 -10.08 -6.91 -1.06
CA SER A 748 -8.70 -6.41 -0.88
C SER A 748 -7.94 -7.21 0.17
N TRP A 749 -8.61 -7.52 1.29
CA TRP A 749 -8.08 -8.39 2.33
C TRP A 749 -7.75 -9.79 1.80
N ALA A 750 -8.65 -10.41 1.03
CA ALA A 750 -8.45 -11.73 0.46
C ALA A 750 -7.27 -11.78 -0.51
N ILE A 751 -7.12 -10.77 -1.38
CA ILE A 751 -6.00 -10.63 -2.31
C ILE A 751 -4.66 -10.55 -1.56
N SER A 752 -4.57 -9.64 -0.58
CA SER A 752 -3.35 -9.43 0.22
C SER A 752 -2.94 -10.71 0.97
N HIS A 753 -3.89 -11.41 1.58
CA HIS A 753 -3.60 -12.60 2.37
C HIS A 753 -3.38 -13.87 1.54
N PHE A 754 -3.91 -13.96 0.32
CA PHE A 754 -3.61 -15.04 -0.62
C PHE A 754 -2.10 -15.17 -0.87
N PHE A 755 -1.42 -14.05 -1.18
CA PHE A 755 0.03 -14.03 -1.41
C PHE A 755 0.81 -14.30 -0.12
N LYS A 756 0.45 -13.67 1.00
CA LYS A 756 1.13 -13.89 2.30
C LYS A 756 1.10 -15.38 2.69
N ILE A 757 -0.05 -16.03 2.56
CA ILE A 757 -0.22 -17.44 2.90
C ILE A 757 0.58 -18.32 1.93
N ALA A 758 0.54 -18.05 0.62
CA ALA A 758 1.33 -18.78 -0.36
C ALA A 758 2.84 -18.71 -0.07
N VAL A 759 3.34 -17.51 0.29
CA VAL A 759 4.74 -17.31 0.70
C VAL A 759 5.05 -18.08 1.97
N ILE A 760 4.24 -17.97 3.03
CA ILE A 760 4.45 -18.69 4.29
C ILE A 760 4.48 -20.21 4.05
N CYS A 761 3.55 -20.74 3.26
CA CYS A 761 3.48 -22.15 2.89
C CYS A 761 4.74 -22.60 2.11
N LEU A 762 5.19 -21.81 1.12
CA LEU A 762 6.37 -22.11 0.33
C LEU A 762 7.64 -22.13 1.19
N LEU A 763 7.82 -21.12 2.05
CA LEU A 763 8.97 -21.03 2.94
C LEU A 763 8.94 -22.14 4.01
N ALA A 764 7.78 -22.40 4.61
CA ALA A 764 7.62 -23.48 5.58
C ALA A 764 7.97 -24.84 4.96
N HIS A 765 7.52 -25.12 3.74
CA HIS A 765 7.93 -26.32 3.01
C HIS A 765 9.44 -26.36 2.82
N TYR A 766 10.05 -25.31 2.28
CA TYR A 766 11.50 -25.24 2.06
C TYR A 766 12.30 -25.49 3.35
N VAL A 767 11.91 -24.84 4.45
CA VAL A 767 12.55 -24.98 5.75
C VAL A 767 12.42 -26.40 6.30
N VAL A 768 11.25 -27.02 6.17
CA VAL A 768 11.01 -28.39 6.66
C VAL A 768 11.80 -29.42 5.86
N THR A 769 11.80 -29.32 4.53
CA THR A 769 12.44 -30.34 3.67
C THR A 769 13.95 -30.17 3.58
N THR A 770 14.49 -28.96 3.71
CA THR A 770 15.95 -28.70 3.64
C THR A 770 16.69 -29.21 4.87
N GLN A 771 16.00 -29.53 5.97
CA GLN A 771 16.61 -30.11 7.18
C GLN A 771 17.29 -31.46 6.97
N SER A 772 16.91 -32.22 5.94
CA SER A 772 17.50 -33.52 5.65
C SER A 772 19.00 -33.47 5.31
N HIS A 773 19.53 -32.29 5.05
CA HIS A 773 20.95 -32.09 4.74
C HIS A 773 21.87 -32.07 5.98
N PHE A 774 21.30 -32.05 7.19
CA PHE A 774 22.03 -32.02 8.46
C PHE A 774 22.19 -33.43 9.05
N LYS A 775 23.43 -33.85 9.34
CA LYS A 775 23.74 -35.22 9.80
C LYS A 775 23.45 -35.48 11.28
N LYS A 776 23.45 -34.45 12.14
CA LYS A 776 23.14 -34.57 13.57
C LYS A 776 22.15 -33.49 14.00
N ALA A 777 21.20 -33.84 14.86
CA ALA A 777 20.37 -32.83 15.49
C ALA A 777 21.26 -31.99 16.44
N PRO A 778 21.28 -30.64 16.34
CA PRO A 778 21.95 -29.80 17.31
C PRO A 778 21.32 -30.01 18.70
N SER A 779 22.10 -29.73 19.73
CA SER A 779 21.58 -29.72 21.11
C SER A 779 20.66 -28.52 21.30
N LEU A 780 19.38 -28.79 21.60
CA LEU A 780 18.33 -27.77 21.69
C LEU A 780 18.68 -26.63 22.63
N LEU A 781 19.22 -26.94 23.82
CA LEU A 781 19.51 -25.94 24.85
C LEU A 781 20.65 -24.98 24.43
N PRO A 782 21.83 -25.43 23.97
CA PRO A 782 22.86 -24.57 23.39
C PRO A 782 22.37 -23.69 22.24
N SER A 783 21.56 -24.22 21.33
CA SER A 783 21.00 -23.44 20.21
C SER A 783 20.09 -22.29 20.68
N ILE A 784 19.26 -22.55 21.70
CA ILE A 784 18.40 -21.52 22.32
C ILE A 784 19.26 -20.45 22.99
N ILE A 785 20.28 -20.85 23.77
CA ILE A 785 21.19 -19.91 24.46
C ILE A 785 21.93 -19.04 23.44
N ASN A 786 22.44 -19.64 22.37
CA ASN A 786 23.14 -18.96 21.28
C ASN A 786 22.24 -17.95 20.56
N GLY A 787 21.01 -18.35 20.23
CA GLY A 787 20.01 -17.47 19.61
C GLY A 787 19.59 -16.33 20.52
N ALA A 788 19.35 -16.60 21.80
CA ALA A 788 19.03 -15.58 22.80
C ALA A 788 20.17 -14.59 23.00
N PHE A 789 21.42 -15.07 23.10
CA PHE A 789 22.60 -14.22 23.19
C PHE A 789 22.73 -13.29 21.99
N LEU A 790 22.62 -13.84 20.76
CA LEU A 790 22.69 -13.03 19.56
C LEU A 790 21.52 -12.03 19.48
N GLY A 791 20.31 -12.43 19.87
CA GLY A 791 19.15 -11.53 19.92
C GLY A 791 19.36 -10.37 20.90
N CYS A 792 19.84 -10.67 22.12
CA CYS A 792 20.23 -9.65 23.09
C CYS A 792 21.35 -8.76 22.55
N LEU A 793 22.37 -9.31 21.90
CA LEU A 793 23.50 -8.56 21.35
C LEU A 793 23.08 -7.62 20.22
N LEU A 794 22.22 -8.08 19.30
CA LEU A 794 21.68 -7.25 18.22
C LEU A 794 20.79 -6.14 18.77
N MET A 795 19.95 -6.46 19.76
CA MET A 795 19.12 -5.44 20.40
C MET A 795 19.93 -4.47 21.25
N GLY A 796 20.95 -4.94 21.94
CA GLY A 796 21.94 -4.13 22.65
C GLY A 796 22.71 -3.20 21.73
N GLY A 797 23.23 -3.73 20.61
CA GLY A 797 23.97 -2.95 19.61
C GLY A 797 23.09 -1.90 18.93
N ARG A 798 21.88 -2.27 18.51
CA ARG A 798 20.88 -1.31 18.01
C ARG A 798 20.63 -0.22 19.04
N TYR A 799 20.32 -0.63 20.27
CA TYR A 799 20.02 0.27 21.36
C TYR A 799 21.15 1.27 21.64
N LEU A 800 22.39 0.80 21.75
CA LEU A 800 23.54 1.68 21.96
C LEU A 800 23.65 2.74 20.85
N ILE A 801 23.51 2.33 19.58
CA ILE A 801 23.55 3.28 18.46
C ILE A 801 22.39 4.26 18.50
N THR A 802 21.16 3.80 18.77
CA THR A 802 20.01 4.69 18.87
C THR A 802 20.15 5.66 20.03
N GLN A 803 20.71 5.24 21.18
CA GLN A 803 21.01 6.13 22.30
C GLN A 803 22.01 7.22 21.95
N TYR A 804 23.15 6.86 21.36
CA TYR A 804 24.24 7.81 21.10
C TYR A 804 24.03 8.67 19.85
N SER A 805 23.15 8.26 18.93
CA SER A 805 22.95 8.95 17.65
C SER A 805 21.63 9.69 17.52
N LEU A 806 20.63 9.40 18.37
CA LEU A 806 19.45 10.26 18.52
C LEU A 806 19.70 11.28 19.63
N PRO A 807 19.08 12.46 19.58
CA PRO A 807 18.75 13.23 20.78
C PRO A 807 17.80 12.37 21.66
N GLU A 808 18.38 11.40 22.37
CA GLU A 808 17.86 10.19 23.04
C GLU A 808 16.49 9.64 22.57
N ALA A 809 16.57 8.54 21.82
CA ALA A 809 15.66 7.39 21.74
C ALA A 809 14.18 7.61 21.40
N ASP A 810 13.78 7.03 20.27
CA ASP A 810 12.51 6.34 20.04
C ASP A 810 11.41 6.61 21.07
N TRP A 811 10.68 7.68 20.81
CA TRP A 811 9.50 8.06 21.54
C TRP A 811 8.35 7.12 21.20
N GLN A 812 8.47 5.84 21.52
CA GLN A 812 7.47 4.84 21.21
C GLN A 812 6.15 5.21 21.90
N LEU A 813 5.25 5.80 21.13
CA LEU A 813 3.84 5.70 21.45
C LEU A 813 3.48 4.25 21.27
N GLY A 814 2.92 3.62 22.30
CA GLY A 814 2.57 2.22 22.21
C GLY A 814 1.54 2.01 21.10
N LYS A 815 1.47 0.79 20.57
CA LYS A 815 0.60 0.45 19.45
C LYS A 815 -0.86 0.40 19.87
N LEU A 816 -1.50 1.54 19.77
CA LEU A 816 -2.93 1.77 20.02
C LEU A 816 -3.84 0.77 19.27
N ILE A 817 -3.39 0.26 18.12
CA ILE A 817 -4.13 -0.74 17.34
C ILE A 817 -4.34 -2.06 18.10
N LEU A 818 -3.41 -2.45 18.99
CA LEU A 818 -3.47 -3.70 19.76
C LEU A 818 -4.65 -3.71 20.76
N VAL A 819 -5.09 -2.52 21.19
CA VAL A 819 -6.20 -2.34 22.13
C VAL A 819 -7.45 -1.80 21.45
N SER A 820 -7.44 -1.65 20.13
CA SER A 820 -8.59 -1.18 19.32
C SER A 820 -9.51 -2.31 18.86
N GLY A 821 -9.02 -3.55 18.85
CA GLY A 821 -9.84 -4.72 18.52
C GLY A 821 -10.98 -4.95 19.52
N LYS A 822 -12.02 -5.70 19.11
CA LYS A 822 -13.13 -6.07 20.00
C LYS A 822 -12.66 -6.91 21.18
N ILE A 823 -11.73 -7.84 20.92
CA ILE A 823 -11.07 -8.71 21.90
C ILE A 823 -9.57 -8.41 21.85
N PRO A 824 -9.02 -7.62 22.80
CA PRO A 824 -7.63 -7.16 22.72
C PRO A 824 -6.59 -8.28 22.59
N TRP A 825 -6.75 -9.40 23.30
CA TRP A 825 -5.79 -10.51 23.26
C TRP A 825 -5.78 -11.31 21.94
N LEU A 826 -6.81 -11.16 21.08
CA LEU A 826 -6.77 -11.70 19.71
C LEU A 826 -5.76 -10.94 18.84
N GLY A 827 -5.43 -9.69 19.15
CA GLY A 827 -4.35 -8.95 18.48
C GLY A 827 -2.99 -9.66 18.55
N ALA A 828 -2.76 -10.47 19.60
CA ALA A 828 -1.56 -11.29 19.73
C ALA A 828 -1.40 -12.37 18.64
N VAL A 829 -2.49 -12.73 17.94
CA VAL A 829 -2.45 -13.65 16.78
C VAL A 829 -1.69 -13.01 15.62
N ASP A 830 -1.90 -11.71 15.36
CA ASP A 830 -1.23 -10.97 14.28
C ASP A 830 0.29 -10.93 14.50
N ILE A 831 0.70 -10.60 15.73
CA ILE A 831 2.12 -10.64 16.16
C ILE A 831 2.73 -12.04 15.95
N SER A 832 1.95 -13.10 16.22
CA SER A 832 2.41 -14.48 16.04
C SER A 832 2.59 -14.85 14.56
N LEU A 833 1.69 -14.38 13.69
CA LEU A 833 1.78 -14.61 12.24
C LEU A 833 2.97 -13.83 11.64
N GLN A 834 3.24 -12.64 12.14
CA GLN A 834 4.43 -11.88 11.75
C GLN A 834 5.72 -12.55 12.23
N TYR A 835 5.77 -13.03 13.47
CA TYR A 835 6.89 -13.84 13.97
C TYR A 835 7.16 -15.02 13.03
N LEU A 836 6.13 -15.81 12.74
CA LEU A 836 6.23 -16.96 11.83
C LEU A 836 6.81 -16.55 10.47
N MET A 837 6.28 -15.50 9.84
CA MET A 837 6.74 -15.03 8.54
C MET A 837 8.22 -14.64 8.57
N ILE A 838 8.61 -13.79 9.53
CA ILE A 838 9.97 -13.27 9.64
C ILE A 838 10.98 -14.40 9.95
N THR A 839 10.63 -15.32 10.86
CA THR A 839 11.46 -16.47 11.18
C THR A 839 11.64 -17.38 9.98
N LEU A 840 10.60 -17.61 9.17
CA LEU A 840 10.70 -18.41 7.95
C LEU A 840 11.59 -17.76 6.88
N PHE A 841 11.51 -16.44 6.71
CA PHE A 841 12.40 -15.70 5.80
C PHE A 841 13.87 -15.80 6.24
N ALA A 842 14.15 -15.55 7.53
CA ALA A 842 15.47 -15.67 8.11
C ALA A 842 16.02 -17.10 7.98
N LEU A 843 15.21 -18.10 8.30
CA LEU A 843 15.57 -19.52 8.16
C LEU A 843 15.86 -19.89 6.71
N ALA A 844 15.00 -19.50 5.76
CA ALA A 844 15.18 -19.83 4.36
C ALA A 844 16.50 -19.25 3.82
N ALA A 845 16.80 -17.98 4.12
CA ALA A 845 18.06 -17.35 3.73
C ALA A 845 19.27 -18.06 4.34
N CYS A 846 19.25 -18.33 5.65
CA CYS A 846 20.33 -19.03 6.34
C CYS A 846 20.53 -20.45 5.79
N LEU A 847 19.47 -21.25 5.68
CA LEU A 847 19.53 -22.62 5.17
C LEU A 847 20.08 -22.69 3.74
N TYR A 848 19.73 -21.72 2.88
CA TYR A 848 20.28 -21.63 1.52
C TYR A 848 21.81 -21.49 1.51
N THR A 849 22.36 -20.70 2.45
CA THR A 849 23.82 -20.55 2.58
C THR A 849 24.50 -21.76 3.22
N MET A 850 23.84 -22.40 4.19
CA MET A 850 24.40 -23.51 4.96
C MET A 850 24.54 -24.77 4.11
N THR A 851 23.57 -25.05 3.24
CA THR A 851 23.43 -26.32 2.52
C THR A 851 24.21 -26.40 1.20
N ARG A 852 24.81 -25.29 0.76
CA ARG A 852 25.56 -25.21 -0.51
C ARG A 852 27.03 -24.89 -0.29
N LYS A 853 27.85 -24.89 -1.36
CA LYS A 853 29.26 -24.49 -1.23
C LYS A 853 29.41 -23.07 -0.66
N PRO A 854 30.46 -22.83 0.15
CA PRO A 854 30.85 -21.49 0.57
C PRO A 854 30.95 -20.53 -0.61
N SER A 855 30.28 -19.38 -0.51
CA SER A 855 30.42 -18.28 -1.46
C SER A 855 30.21 -16.97 -0.72
N ILE A 856 31.11 -16.01 -0.93
CA ILE A 856 31.04 -14.70 -0.29
C ILE A 856 29.70 -14.00 -0.58
N TYR A 857 29.15 -14.16 -1.78
CA TYR A 857 27.87 -13.58 -2.18
C TYR A 857 26.69 -14.22 -1.42
N ARG A 858 26.73 -15.54 -1.18
CA ARG A 858 25.69 -16.24 -0.40
C ARG A 858 25.74 -15.80 1.06
N TYR A 859 26.94 -15.70 1.62
CA TYR A 859 27.13 -15.19 2.98
C TYR A 859 26.62 -13.77 3.12
N LEU A 860 27.02 -12.86 2.22
CA LEU A 860 26.55 -11.48 2.20
C LEU A 860 25.03 -11.40 2.10
N PHE A 861 24.42 -12.21 1.24
CA PHE A 861 22.97 -12.29 1.09
C PHE A 861 22.24 -12.65 2.39
N ALA A 862 22.68 -13.69 3.11
CA ALA A 862 22.05 -14.06 4.38
C ALA A 862 22.28 -13.01 5.48
N ILE A 863 23.45 -12.36 5.50
CA ILE A 863 23.75 -11.29 6.46
C ILE A 863 22.85 -10.08 6.20
N VAL A 864 22.76 -9.63 4.94
CA VAL A 864 21.83 -8.55 4.53
C VAL A 864 20.40 -8.92 4.90
N MET A 865 19.99 -10.16 4.65
CA MET A 865 18.66 -10.64 5.03
C MET A 865 18.38 -10.58 6.52
N LEU A 866 19.27 -11.11 7.34
CA LEU A 866 19.12 -11.06 8.79
C LEU A 866 19.13 -9.63 9.30
N THR A 867 19.94 -8.75 8.69
CA THR A 867 19.97 -7.32 9.03
C THR A 867 18.62 -6.67 8.75
N LEU A 868 18.05 -6.92 7.56
CA LEU A 868 16.73 -6.43 7.16
C LEU A 868 15.63 -6.98 8.09
N VAL A 869 15.65 -8.28 8.38
CA VAL A 869 14.74 -8.93 9.31
C VAL A 869 14.78 -8.27 10.69
N VAL A 870 15.96 -8.15 11.30
CA VAL A 870 16.10 -7.58 12.65
C VAL A 870 15.63 -6.13 12.69
N LYS A 871 15.88 -5.35 11.62
CA LYS A 871 15.34 -4.00 11.45
C LYS A 871 13.82 -3.98 11.27
N SER A 872 13.22 -4.96 10.59
CA SER A 872 11.76 -5.01 10.38
C SER A 872 10.96 -5.49 11.60
N VAL A 873 11.59 -6.24 12.51
CA VAL A 873 10.96 -6.74 13.75
C VAL A 873 10.81 -5.63 14.78
N SER A 874 11.64 -4.59 14.73
CA SER A 874 11.37 -3.36 15.48
C SER A 874 10.18 -2.66 14.88
N PHE A 875 9.03 -2.84 15.53
CA PHE A 875 7.68 -2.52 15.07
C PHE A 875 7.37 -1.03 14.93
N GLU A 876 8.37 -0.16 14.76
CA GLU A 876 8.15 1.26 14.53
C GLU A 876 7.83 1.50 13.05
N HIS A 877 6.59 1.88 12.77
CA HIS A 877 6.23 2.56 11.53
C HIS A 877 6.66 4.04 11.53
N ARG A 878 7.65 4.41 12.34
CA ARG A 878 8.20 5.77 12.38
C ARG A 878 9.42 5.86 11.49
N VAL A 879 9.20 6.32 10.27
CA VAL A 879 10.28 6.60 9.32
C VAL A 879 10.23 8.04 8.81
N PHE A 880 9.43 8.89 9.44
CA PHE A 880 9.30 10.27 8.96
C PHE A 880 10.42 11.19 9.46
N ILE A 881 11.06 10.92 10.62
CA ILE A 881 12.00 11.89 11.25
C ILE A 881 13.23 11.22 11.90
N THR A 882 13.55 9.95 11.59
CA THR A 882 14.87 9.40 11.97
C THR A 882 15.95 9.92 11.01
N PRO A 883 17.06 10.51 11.51
CA PRO A 883 18.12 11.01 10.63
C PRO A 883 18.65 9.90 9.72
N GLU A 884 18.89 10.19 8.44
CA GLU A 884 19.43 9.24 7.47
C GLU A 884 20.66 8.46 7.97
N PHE A 885 21.56 9.19 8.64
CA PHE A 885 22.77 8.63 9.23
C PHE A 885 22.49 7.62 10.34
N LEU A 886 21.37 7.76 11.07
CA LEU A 886 20.99 6.80 12.09
C LEU A 886 20.56 5.48 11.46
N HIS A 887 19.75 5.51 10.40
CA HIS A 887 19.38 4.30 9.66
C HIS A 887 20.64 3.56 9.25
N LEU A 888 21.57 4.24 8.57
CA LEU A 888 22.81 3.62 8.11
C LEU A 888 23.68 3.07 9.25
N LYS A 889 23.78 3.78 10.39
CA LYS A 889 24.51 3.30 11.58
C LYS A 889 23.86 2.07 12.20
N VAL A 890 22.54 2.04 12.34
CA VAL A 890 21.79 0.89 12.87
C VAL A 890 21.97 -0.32 11.95
N TYR A 891 21.79 -0.14 10.63
CA TYR A 891 22.09 -1.18 9.64
C TYR A 891 23.53 -1.66 9.74
N GLY A 892 24.50 -0.74 9.78
CA GLY A 892 25.92 -1.06 9.86
C GLY A 892 26.30 -1.86 11.10
N VAL A 893 25.76 -1.51 12.28
CA VAL A 893 26.04 -2.24 13.53
C VAL A 893 25.38 -3.60 13.56
N ILE A 894 24.10 -3.70 13.18
CA ILE A 894 23.40 -4.99 13.08
C ILE A 894 24.14 -5.89 12.09
N PHE A 895 24.50 -5.36 10.91
CA PHE A 895 25.26 -6.06 9.88
C PHE A 895 26.62 -6.53 10.38
N LEU A 896 27.37 -5.68 11.10
CA LEU A 896 28.68 -6.02 11.67
C LEU A 896 28.56 -7.11 12.73
N ILE A 897 27.58 -7.03 13.64
CA ILE A 897 27.36 -8.06 14.66
C ILE A 897 27.04 -9.41 13.99
N ILE A 898 26.16 -9.42 12.99
CA ILE A 898 25.84 -10.65 12.25
C ILE A 898 27.09 -11.19 11.53
N CYS A 899 27.90 -10.34 10.89
CA CYS A 899 29.17 -10.72 10.28
C CYS A 899 30.12 -11.40 11.28
N LEU A 900 30.31 -10.80 12.46
CA LEU A 900 31.22 -11.30 13.50
C LEU A 900 30.72 -12.61 14.12
N CYS A 901 29.41 -12.75 14.30
CA CYS A 901 28.78 -13.92 14.89
C CYS A 901 28.52 -15.05 13.87
N TRP A 902 28.59 -14.78 12.57
CA TRP A 902 28.22 -15.72 11.51
C TRP A 902 28.92 -17.07 11.66
N ASN A 903 30.26 -17.07 11.65
CA ASN A 903 31.04 -18.32 11.69
C ASN A 903 31.02 -19.03 13.05
N ARG A 904 30.66 -18.35 14.14
CA ARG A 904 30.72 -18.90 15.51
C ARG A 904 29.37 -19.40 16.02
N ILE A 905 28.29 -18.75 15.61
CA ILE A 905 26.95 -18.95 16.18
C ILE A 905 25.97 -19.45 15.12
N ILE A 906 25.91 -18.77 13.96
CA ILE A 906 24.83 -18.99 12.99
C ILE A 906 25.16 -20.13 12.04
N ARG A 907 26.34 -20.09 11.40
CA ARG A 907 26.71 -20.84 10.18
C ARG A 907 26.47 -22.34 10.24
N ASP A 908 26.63 -22.95 11.42
CA ASP A 908 26.55 -24.41 11.56
C ASP A 908 25.34 -24.87 12.38
N ASP A 909 24.47 -23.95 12.83
CA ASP A 909 23.31 -24.26 13.67
C ASP A 909 22.04 -23.46 13.28
N PRO A 910 21.14 -24.05 12.47
CA PRO A 910 19.91 -23.38 12.06
C PRO A 910 18.89 -23.19 13.20
N LEU A 911 19.00 -23.94 14.31
CA LEU A 911 18.10 -23.80 15.46
C LEU A 911 18.32 -22.47 16.22
N THR A 912 19.41 -21.76 15.95
CA THR A 912 19.65 -20.43 16.53
C THR A 912 18.68 -19.37 16.00
N ILE A 913 18.15 -19.53 14.78
CA ILE A 913 17.33 -18.50 14.10
C ILE A 913 15.94 -18.30 14.72
N PRO A 914 15.16 -19.34 15.06
CA PRO A 914 13.90 -19.17 15.77
C PRO A 914 14.09 -18.50 17.13
N ALA A 915 15.10 -18.92 17.91
CA ALA A 915 15.41 -18.31 19.19
C ALA A 915 15.84 -16.84 19.03
N LEU A 916 16.71 -16.55 18.05
CA LEU A 916 17.12 -15.18 17.68
C LEU A 916 15.93 -14.27 17.39
N THR A 917 15.07 -14.67 16.45
CA THR A 917 13.91 -13.87 16.03
C THR A 917 12.88 -13.73 17.15
N ALA A 918 12.71 -14.76 17.97
CA ALA A 918 11.84 -14.71 19.15
C ALA A 918 12.40 -13.74 20.20
N THR A 919 13.70 -13.80 20.51
CA THR A 919 14.34 -12.90 21.47
C THR A 919 14.27 -11.45 21.01
N VAL A 920 14.56 -11.15 19.74
CA VAL A 920 14.41 -9.79 19.19
C VAL A 920 12.98 -9.28 19.38
N LEU A 921 11.98 -10.10 19.05
CA LEU A 921 10.57 -9.71 19.17
C LEU A 921 10.08 -9.60 20.61
N ILE A 922 10.51 -10.49 21.50
CA ILE A 922 10.17 -10.46 22.94
C ILE A 922 10.81 -9.23 23.59
N ILE A 923 12.09 -8.95 23.34
CA ILE A 923 12.75 -7.74 23.85
C ILE A 923 11.97 -6.50 23.39
N HIS A 924 11.56 -6.46 22.13
CA HIS A 924 10.75 -5.37 21.59
C HIS A 924 9.37 -5.26 22.26
N LEU A 925 8.66 -6.37 22.48
CA LEU A 925 7.37 -6.36 23.18
C LEU A 925 7.52 -5.94 24.66
N CYS A 926 8.58 -6.37 25.33
CA CYS A 926 8.89 -5.93 26.70
C CYS A 926 9.17 -4.42 26.74
N MET A 927 9.85 -3.88 25.74
CA MET A 927 10.06 -2.44 25.58
C MET A 927 8.72 -1.70 25.49
N LEU A 928 7.79 -2.17 24.66
CA LEU A 928 6.45 -1.60 24.53
C LEU A 928 5.65 -1.65 25.85
N ASN A 929 5.81 -2.71 26.65
CA ASN A 929 5.05 -2.89 27.89
C ASN A 929 5.35 -1.84 28.97
N LYS A 930 6.53 -1.20 28.92
CA LYS A 930 6.89 -0.16 29.89
C LYS A 930 6.03 1.10 29.75
N ASN A 931 5.54 1.37 28.53
CA ASN A 931 4.66 2.50 28.24
C ASN A 931 3.26 1.96 27.92
N PRO A 932 2.53 1.40 28.91
CA PRO A 932 1.21 0.86 28.65
C PRO A 932 0.33 1.99 28.15
N VAL A 933 -0.34 1.76 27.02
CA VAL A 933 -1.20 2.77 26.43
C VAL A 933 -2.56 2.81 27.11
N SER A 934 -2.99 1.67 27.66
CA SER A 934 -4.26 1.47 28.36
C SER A 934 -4.12 0.32 29.37
N PRO A 935 -5.10 0.12 30.27
CA PRO A 935 -5.04 -0.92 31.30
C PRO A 935 -4.89 -2.35 30.73
N ASP A 936 -5.53 -2.62 29.57
CA ASP A 936 -5.51 -3.94 28.92
C ASP A 936 -4.21 -4.20 28.15
N TYR A 937 -3.41 -3.17 27.88
CA TYR A 937 -2.24 -3.22 26.99
C TYR A 937 -1.19 -4.23 27.47
N ALA A 938 -0.92 -4.27 28.78
CA ALA A 938 0.05 -5.20 29.36
C ALA A 938 -0.38 -6.66 29.23
N SER A 939 -1.69 -6.93 29.33
CA SER A 939 -2.23 -8.28 29.15
C SER A 939 -2.04 -8.78 27.71
N VAL A 940 -2.29 -7.92 26.72
CA VAL A 940 -2.10 -8.25 25.29
C VAL A 940 -0.64 -8.54 24.99
N ILE A 941 0.28 -7.75 25.55
CA ILE A 941 1.71 -8.00 25.41
C ILE A 941 2.11 -9.32 26.07
N GLY A 942 1.67 -9.59 27.29
CA GLY A 942 1.94 -10.85 27.98
C GLY A 942 1.47 -12.07 27.16
N VAL A 943 0.25 -12.01 26.61
CA VAL A 943 -0.28 -13.05 25.71
C VAL A 943 0.54 -13.17 24.42
N SER A 944 1.01 -12.05 23.87
CA SER A 944 1.85 -12.03 22.66
C SER A 944 3.20 -12.71 22.91
N ILE A 945 3.86 -12.39 24.02
CA ILE A 945 5.11 -13.03 24.45
C ILE A 945 4.90 -14.54 24.64
N ALA A 946 3.83 -14.94 25.34
CA ALA A 946 3.50 -16.36 25.52
C ALA A 946 3.30 -17.09 24.19
N LYS A 947 2.57 -16.49 23.24
CA LYS A 947 2.36 -17.08 21.91
C LYS A 947 3.64 -17.19 21.10
N ILE A 948 4.52 -16.18 21.14
CA ILE A 948 5.83 -16.24 20.48
C ILE A 948 6.65 -17.39 21.06
N MET A 949 6.69 -17.55 22.38
CA MET A 949 7.40 -18.67 23.02
C MET A 949 6.83 -20.03 22.60
N ILE A 950 5.51 -20.16 22.49
CA ILE A 950 4.85 -21.38 22.00
C ILE A 950 5.26 -21.65 20.54
N TRP A 951 5.15 -20.65 19.65
CA TRP A 951 5.53 -20.82 18.24
C TRP A 951 7.02 -21.11 18.06
N ALA A 952 7.89 -20.43 18.82
CA ALA A 952 9.32 -20.71 18.84
C ALA A 952 9.59 -22.14 19.27
N THR A 953 8.94 -22.61 20.33
CA THR A 953 9.05 -24.00 20.81
C THR A 953 8.57 -24.98 19.75
N VAL A 954 7.40 -24.75 19.16
CA VAL A 954 6.85 -25.60 18.09
C VAL A 954 7.81 -25.68 16.90
N ILE A 955 8.32 -24.54 16.41
CA ILE A 955 9.29 -24.51 15.32
C ILE A 955 10.55 -25.27 15.73
N LEU A 956 11.15 -24.96 16.88
CA LEU A 956 12.36 -25.63 17.36
C LEU A 956 12.20 -27.15 17.51
N THR A 957 11.09 -27.60 18.09
CA THR A 957 10.76 -29.03 18.24
C THR A 957 10.56 -29.68 16.87
N LEU A 958 9.83 -29.04 15.95
CA LEU A 958 9.66 -29.55 14.59
C LEU A 958 10.99 -29.65 13.82
N LEU A 959 11.87 -28.66 13.98
CA LEU A 959 13.21 -28.67 13.38
C LEU A 959 14.09 -29.78 14.01
N HIS A 960 14.00 -29.99 15.33
CA HIS A 960 14.83 -30.94 16.08
C HIS A 960 14.37 -32.40 15.93
N ASP A 961 13.06 -32.68 16.01
CA ASP A 961 12.50 -34.03 15.97
C ASP A 961 12.49 -34.60 14.54
N ASN A 962 12.26 -33.78 13.51
CA ASN A 962 12.42 -34.24 12.12
C ASN A 962 13.87 -34.66 11.82
N GLN A 963 14.86 -33.99 12.42
CA GLN A 963 16.27 -34.38 12.31
C GLN A 963 16.54 -35.73 13.00
N LYS A 964 15.87 -36.05 14.12
CA LYS A 964 15.98 -37.37 14.79
C LYS A 964 15.32 -38.49 13.99
N ILE A 965 14.13 -38.26 13.45
CA ILE A 965 13.37 -39.27 12.70
C ILE A 965 14.10 -39.68 11.41
N GLN A 966 14.76 -38.75 10.73
CA GLN A 966 15.58 -39.06 9.55
C GLN A 966 16.94 -39.69 9.88
N HIS A 967 17.41 -39.60 11.12
CA HIS A 967 18.60 -40.31 11.57
C HIS A 967 18.29 -41.78 11.91
N ASN A 968 17.08 -42.07 12.39
CA ASN A 968 16.64 -43.42 12.74
C ASN A 968 16.09 -44.23 11.55
N LYS A 969 16.01 -43.61 10.36
CA LYS A 969 15.73 -44.25 9.07
C LYS A 969 17.00 -44.27 8.23
#